data_AF-A0A8J3NEL5-F1
#
_entry.id   AF-A0A8J3NEL5-F1
#
_cell.length_a   1.000
_cell.length_b   1.000
_cell.length_c   1.000
_cell.angle_alpha   90.00
_cell.angle_beta   90.00
_cell.angle_gamma   90.00
#
_symmetry.space_group_name_H-M   'P 1'
#
loop_
_entity.id
_entity.type
_entity.pdbx_description
1 polymer ?
#
loop_
_entity_poly.entity_id
_entity_poly.type
_entity_poly.pdbx_seq_one_letter_code
_entity_poly.pdbx_strand_id
1 'polypeptide(L)'
;MTTVKATAVVLPGLGREETPRPGSRAARLLQPVAKDVARDLAVQFGVCVKPVWLRRTDTTTGETELVSVPCGATSAAKCEPCAEANRRLRMQQIREGWHLTEEPVTEPDAPDEEQRGLVEYRAALEFARTAAVIGSEWDQVTDLDAEIDRVDEEITTAGVRGSVLPGGRKDCPDEESAPSRKRSTKRRQDAPDLPRLPVANRTVPHPHIGSDGREHRESMFLTLTLGSYGAVHSAYWRRGKVQPCECGELHSQHDTRLGTPVDPDAYDYRAAALDAIHFAKVIDRFWQNLRRAVGWKVQYAGSIEMQKRLTPHGHFAVRGALARRLVKQVAAATYHQVWWPAHDELRYDPEGELPTWNVDEMTYRDPHTGEALPTWDEALDAIEDDDDAEPAHVVRLGTVDVKGIRGGSKDAEKTVRYITKYIAKDITDAVTPGSRAQEDHMARLGAELQVLPCSPTCPNWLLRAVLTTAVNEDNILPRNPCRIPGADRENPEERPTLTVTQVYDLAGEMPDRYFALVLLATFASLRYGEVTALQRQDLDLDARTVRVRHTFVERSRGGLLLGPPKSRAGLRTVSIPAAIVSELRRHLAEYAGDEPTAWVFTGERGGPVKRSNFNQLVGWKDAVAKIGKPGLHFHDLRHTGNTLAASSGASTRDLMARMGHDSMNAALIYQHATSEADRAIADALNAKLPSGDDEPDDGAAGVLAPTA
;
A
#
# COMPACT_ATOMS: atom_id res chain seq x y z
N MET A 1 27.99 -47.33 11.19
CA MET A 1 28.47 -47.78 9.86
C MET A 1 29.03 -46.58 9.14
N THR A 2 30.35 -46.55 8.99
CA THR A 2 31.13 -45.38 8.56
C THR A 2 31.23 -45.35 7.03
N THR A 3 30.63 -44.35 6.39
CA THR A 3 30.73 -44.14 4.93
C THR A 3 32.06 -43.47 4.58
N VAL A 4 32.94 -44.24 3.96
CA VAL A 4 34.21 -43.79 3.38
C VAL A 4 33.91 -43.02 2.09
N LYS A 5 34.31 -41.74 2.05
CA LYS A 5 34.30 -40.91 0.83
C LYS A 5 35.29 -41.51 -0.18
N ALA A 6 34.82 -41.74 -1.40
CA ALA A 6 35.66 -42.14 -2.52
C ALA A 6 36.66 -41.02 -2.86
N THR A 7 37.93 -41.27 -2.62
CA THR A 7 39.03 -40.40 -3.05
C THR A 7 39.26 -40.64 -4.54
N ALA A 8 39.01 -39.63 -5.36
CA ALA A 8 39.32 -39.68 -6.79
C ALA A 8 40.83 -39.83 -7.00
N VAL A 9 41.23 -40.91 -7.69
CA VAL A 9 42.61 -41.14 -8.10
C VAL A 9 42.95 -40.15 -9.20
N VAL A 10 43.84 -39.20 -8.92
CA VAL A 10 44.41 -38.29 -9.92
C VAL A 10 45.66 -38.96 -10.51
N LEU A 11 45.62 -39.29 -11.80
CA LEU A 11 46.78 -39.80 -12.53
C LEU A 11 47.83 -38.69 -12.69
N PRO A 12 49.12 -38.94 -12.38
CA PRO A 12 50.16 -37.93 -12.52
C PRO A 12 50.52 -37.74 -14.01
N GLY A 13 50.35 -36.52 -14.52
CA GLY A 13 50.74 -36.14 -15.88
C GLY A 13 49.73 -35.27 -16.64
N LEU A 14 48.49 -35.14 -16.15
CA LEU A 14 47.52 -34.18 -16.69
C LEU A 14 47.58 -32.89 -15.88
N GLY A 15 48.63 -32.11 -16.12
CA GLY A 15 48.64 -30.70 -15.74
C GLY A 15 47.47 -30.02 -16.41
N ARG A 16 46.47 -29.60 -15.62
CA ARG A 16 45.40 -28.71 -16.08
C ARG A 16 45.99 -27.31 -16.34
N GLU A 17 46.60 -27.13 -17.50
CA GLU A 17 46.54 -25.86 -18.21
C GLU A 17 45.31 -25.90 -19.13
N GLU A 18 44.11 -25.97 -18.54
CA GLU A 18 42.86 -25.88 -19.31
C GLU A 18 42.54 -24.39 -19.52
N THR A 19 43.37 -23.69 -20.28
CA THR A 19 42.84 -22.54 -21.02
C THR A 19 41.95 -23.12 -22.13
N PRO A 20 40.62 -22.91 -22.08
CA PRO A 20 39.74 -23.52 -23.06
C PRO A 20 40.12 -23.03 -24.45
N ARG A 21 40.10 -23.94 -25.44
CA ARG A 21 40.50 -23.64 -26.81
C ARG A 21 39.80 -22.37 -27.31
N PRO A 22 40.53 -21.40 -27.90
CA PRO A 22 39.94 -20.19 -28.45
C PRO A 22 38.75 -20.49 -29.35
N GLY A 23 37.62 -19.82 -29.10
CA GLY A 23 36.37 -20.01 -29.85
C GLY A 23 35.45 -21.13 -29.35
N SER A 24 35.89 -21.99 -28.43
CA SER A 24 35.03 -22.99 -27.77
C SER A 24 33.93 -22.34 -26.92
N ARG A 25 32.84 -23.07 -26.63
CA ARG A 25 31.77 -22.58 -25.73
C ARG A 25 32.30 -22.18 -24.36
N ALA A 26 33.21 -22.98 -23.78
CA ALA A 26 33.87 -22.67 -22.51
C ALA A 26 34.71 -21.39 -22.59
N ALA A 27 35.46 -21.17 -23.68
CA ALA A 27 36.20 -19.92 -23.90
C ALA A 27 35.28 -18.70 -24.10
N ARG A 28 34.13 -18.87 -24.78
CA ARG A 28 33.11 -17.81 -24.93
C ARG A 28 32.40 -17.48 -23.62
N LEU A 29 32.17 -18.47 -22.74
CA LEU A 29 31.57 -18.26 -21.42
C LEU A 29 32.51 -17.54 -20.44
N LEU A 30 33.83 -17.62 -20.65
CA LEU A 30 34.83 -16.86 -19.89
C LEU A 30 35.00 -15.42 -20.38
N GLN A 31 34.47 -15.07 -21.57
CA GLN A 31 34.52 -13.70 -22.06
C GLN A 31 33.53 -12.83 -21.27
N PRO A 32 33.87 -11.56 -21.01
CA PRO A 32 32.98 -10.67 -20.29
C PRO A 32 31.70 -10.43 -21.10
N VAL A 33 30.56 -10.43 -20.40
CA VAL A 33 29.27 -10.14 -21.01
C VAL A 33 29.25 -8.67 -21.39
N ALA A 34 28.91 -8.35 -22.65
CA ALA A 34 28.89 -6.97 -23.16
C ALA A 34 28.06 -6.02 -22.29
N LYS A 35 26.96 -6.51 -21.71
CA LYS A 35 26.10 -5.77 -20.78
C LYS A 35 26.83 -5.38 -19.49
N ASP A 36 27.67 -6.26 -18.96
CA ASP A 36 28.43 -5.98 -17.74
C ASP A 36 29.57 -5.00 -18.02
N VAL A 37 30.24 -5.11 -19.17
CA VAL A 37 31.23 -4.10 -19.63
C VAL A 37 30.59 -2.71 -19.77
N ALA A 38 29.41 -2.63 -20.39
CA ALA A 38 28.68 -1.38 -20.52
C ALA A 38 28.23 -0.81 -19.16
N ARG A 39 27.84 -1.67 -18.22
CA ARG A 39 27.50 -1.29 -16.84
C ARG A 39 28.73 -0.72 -16.12
N ASP A 40 29.87 -1.38 -16.22
CA ASP A 40 31.12 -0.94 -15.58
C ASP A 40 31.61 0.40 -16.14
N LEU A 41 31.55 0.58 -17.46
CA LEU A 41 31.84 1.86 -18.10
C LEU A 41 30.86 2.95 -17.62
N ALA A 42 29.57 2.64 -17.51
CA ALA A 42 28.58 3.59 -17.02
C ALA A 42 28.89 4.04 -15.58
N VAL A 43 29.27 3.11 -14.70
CA VAL A 43 29.73 3.44 -13.34
C VAL A 43 31.00 4.29 -13.38
N GLN A 44 31.99 3.91 -14.17
CA GLN A 44 33.27 4.62 -14.30
C GLN A 44 33.08 6.09 -14.72
N PHE A 45 32.20 6.35 -15.69
CA PHE A 45 31.90 7.69 -16.17
C PHE A 45 30.84 8.42 -15.32
N GLY A 46 30.31 7.78 -14.27
CA GLY A 46 29.29 8.37 -13.40
C GLY A 46 27.94 8.59 -14.09
N VAL A 47 27.61 7.79 -15.12
CA VAL A 47 26.34 7.85 -15.86
C VAL A 47 25.40 6.72 -15.46
N CYS A 48 24.09 6.90 -15.66
CA CYS A 48 23.09 5.93 -15.19
C CYS A 48 23.25 4.55 -15.86
N VAL A 49 23.26 3.48 -15.06
CA VAL A 49 23.39 2.09 -15.55
C VAL A 49 22.06 1.49 -16.05
N LYS A 50 20.94 2.16 -15.79
CA LYS A 50 19.58 1.76 -16.17
C LYS A 50 18.77 2.98 -16.63
N PRO A 51 19.16 3.69 -17.68
CA PRO A 51 18.41 4.87 -18.12
C PRO A 51 16.98 4.47 -18.50
N VAL A 52 16.03 5.34 -18.15
CA VAL A 52 14.63 5.22 -18.56
C VAL A 52 14.45 6.05 -19.82
N TRP A 53 13.81 5.47 -20.82
CA TRP A 53 13.51 6.20 -22.06
C TRP A 53 12.22 6.98 -21.86
N LEU A 54 12.31 8.30 -21.94
CA LEU A 54 11.17 9.18 -21.96
C LEU A 54 10.99 9.76 -23.35
N ARG A 55 9.73 9.81 -23.77
CA ARG A 55 9.34 10.53 -24.97
C ARG A 55 9.23 12.00 -24.62
N ARG A 56 10.07 12.84 -25.21
CA ARG A 56 10.02 14.29 -25.11
C ARG A 56 9.50 14.84 -26.43
N THR A 57 8.39 15.57 -26.37
CA THR A 57 7.85 16.25 -27.54
C THR A 57 8.20 17.72 -27.39
N ASP A 58 8.87 18.29 -28.39
CA ASP A 58 9.03 19.73 -28.50
C ASP A 58 7.66 20.32 -28.83
N THR A 59 7.17 21.18 -27.95
CA THR A 59 5.82 21.75 -28.02
C THR A 59 5.70 22.86 -29.07
N THR A 60 6.83 23.37 -29.57
CA THR A 60 6.89 24.40 -30.61
C THR A 60 7.01 23.79 -32.00
N THR A 61 7.80 22.72 -32.16
CA THR A 61 8.03 22.07 -33.47
C THR A 61 7.17 20.84 -33.70
N GLY A 62 6.60 20.26 -32.63
CA GLY A 62 5.89 18.97 -32.65
C GLY A 62 6.81 17.76 -32.79
N GLU A 63 8.13 17.96 -32.85
CA GLU A 63 9.09 16.87 -33.00
C GLU A 63 9.18 16.07 -31.70
N THR A 64 9.09 14.75 -31.84
CA THR A 64 9.20 13.82 -30.73
C THR A 64 10.57 13.16 -30.73
N GLU A 65 11.37 13.40 -29.68
CA GLU A 65 12.63 12.71 -29.44
C GLU A 65 12.51 11.71 -28.27
N LEU A 66 13.25 10.60 -28.35
CA LEU A 66 13.44 9.69 -27.22
C LEU A 66 14.67 10.12 -26.43
N VAL A 67 14.46 10.64 -25.23
CA VAL A 67 15.53 11.05 -24.32
C VAL A 67 15.76 9.96 -23.28
N SER A 68 17.02 9.61 -23.06
CA SER A 68 17.40 8.78 -21.91
C SER A 68 17.50 9.64 -20.65
N VAL A 69 16.66 9.38 -19.65
CA VAL A 69 16.76 10.01 -18.34
C VAL A 69 17.35 9.06 -17.29
N PRO A 70 18.06 9.57 -16.28
CA PRO A 70 18.55 8.74 -15.18
C PRO A 70 17.40 8.04 -14.43
N CYS A 71 17.62 6.80 -13.97
CA CYS A 71 16.61 6.03 -13.23
C CYS A 71 16.19 6.62 -11.87
N GLY A 72 16.93 7.60 -11.34
CA GLY A 72 16.65 8.21 -10.05
C GLY A 72 16.81 7.29 -8.83
N ALA A 73 17.44 6.10 -8.99
CA ALA A 73 17.61 5.15 -7.90
C ALA A 73 18.32 5.79 -6.69
N THR A 74 17.82 5.49 -5.49
CA THR A 74 18.38 5.99 -4.22
C THR A 74 19.36 5.01 -3.57
N SER A 75 19.35 3.74 -3.98
CA SER A 75 20.26 2.69 -3.49
C SER A 75 21.37 2.40 -4.50
N ALA A 76 22.61 2.33 -4.02
CA ALA A 76 23.78 2.04 -4.85
C ALA A 76 23.73 0.63 -5.48
N ALA A 77 23.13 -0.35 -4.80
CA ALA A 77 22.92 -1.70 -5.32
C ALA A 77 22.05 -1.71 -6.60
N LYS A 78 21.14 -0.72 -6.74
CA LYS A 78 20.30 -0.58 -7.95
C LYS A 78 21.01 0.18 -9.06
N CYS A 79 21.63 1.32 -8.73
CA CYS A 79 22.42 2.16 -9.63
C CYS A 79 23.29 3.13 -8.82
N GLU A 80 24.58 2.82 -8.69
CA GLU A 80 25.55 3.62 -7.94
C GLU A 80 25.61 5.09 -8.37
N PRO A 81 25.72 5.45 -9.68
CA PRO A 81 25.81 6.85 -10.09
C PRO A 81 24.59 7.71 -9.70
N CYS A 82 23.38 7.17 -9.85
CA CYS A 82 22.15 7.85 -9.44
C CYS A 82 22.04 7.98 -7.91
N ALA A 83 22.44 6.93 -7.17
CA ALA A 83 22.42 6.95 -5.72
C ALA A 83 23.40 8.00 -5.15
N GLU A 84 24.60 8.11 -5.72
CA GLU A 84 25.59 9.12 -5.33
C GLU A 84 25.14 10.54 -5.72
N ALA A 85 24.51 10.73 -6.88
CA ALA A 85 23.91 12.02 -7.25
C ALA A 85 22.81 12.44 -6.26
N ASN A 86 21.89 11.52 -5.91
CA ASN A 86 20.87 11.73 -4.89
C ASN A 86 21.48 12.03 -3.52
N ARG A 87 22.54 11.31 -3.14
CA ARG A 87 23.26 11.53 -1.89
C ARG A 87 23.85 12.93 -1.81
N ARG A 88 24.48 13.43 -2.88
CA ARG A 88 25.02 14.80 -2.98
C ARG A 88 23.91 15.85 -2.88
N LEU A 89 22.78 15.63 -3.57
CA LEU A 89 21.60 16.49 -3.44
C LEU A 89 21.09 16.56 -1.99
N ARG A 90 20.99 15.41 -1.31
CA ARG A 90 20.60 15.38 0.11
C ARG A 90 21.61 16.07 1.01
N MET A 91 22.91 15.95 0.76
CA MET A 91 23.93 16.71 1.50
C MET A 91 23.70 18.21 1.38
N GLN A 92 23.41 18.71 0.17
CA GLN A 92 23.15 20.12 -0.06
C GLN A 92 21.88 20.59 0.66
N GLN A 93 20.78 19.84 0.54
CA GLN A 93 19.53 20.15 1.23
C GLN A 93 19.68 20.19 2.75
N ILE A 94 20.48 19.29 3.34
CA ILE A 94 20.75 19.32 4.79
C ILE A 94 21.58 20.55 5.17
N ARG A 95 22.58 20.94 4.36
CA ARG A 95 23.39 22.14 4.64
C ARG A 95 22.54 23.41 4.64
N GLU A 96 21.65 23.53 3.67
CA GLU A 96 20.76 24.69 3.53
C GLU A 96 19.64 24.68 4.58
N GLY A 97 19.11 23.50 4.91
CA GLY A 97 17.92 23.37 5.75
C GLY A 97 18.16 23.14 7.23
N TRP A 98 19.25 22.50 7.65
CA TRP A 98 19.38 22.00 9.03
C TRP A 98 19.52 23.10 10.07
N HIS A 99 20.23 24.19 9.74
CA HIS A 99 20.56 25.27 10.67
C HIS A 99 19.80 26.57 10.40
N LEU A 100 18.68 26.51 9.68
CA LEU A 100 17.85 27.70 9.43
C LEU A 100 17.38 28.33 10.74
N THR A 101 17.54 29.65 10.82
CA THR A 101 17.09 30.49 11.94
C THR A 101 15.80 31.24 11.63
N GLU A 102 15.37 31.21 10.37
CA GLU A 102 14.17 31.85 9.85
C GLU A 102 13.32 30.82 9.13
N GLU A 103 12.01 31.00 9.19
CA GLU A 103 11.08 30.07 8.53
C GLU A 103 11.34 30.14 7.01
N PRO A 104 11.55 29.00 6.34
CA PRO A 104 11.74 29.00 4.90
C PRO A 104 10.48 29.55 4.23
N VAL A 105 10.67 30.48 3.28
CA VAL A 105 9.58 30.95 2.42
C VAL A 105 9.09 29.74 1.63
N THR A 106 7.91 29.27 2.01
CA THR A 106 7.20 28.16 1.34
C THR A 106 5.86 28.62 0.80
N GLU A 107 5.57 29.92 0.92
CA GLU A 107 4.41 30.56 0.33
C GLU A 107 4.60 30.58 -1.18
N PRO A 108 3.72 29.93 -1.95
CA PRO A 108 3.73 30.06 -3.40
C PRO A 108 3.51 31.53 -3.79
N ASP A 109 4.14 31.96 -4.88
CA ASP A 109 3.85 33.27 -5.46
C ASP A 109 2.35 33.39 -5.77
N ALA A 110 1.81 34.59 -5.61
CA ALA A 110 0.45 34.87 -6.05
C ALA A 110 0.37 34.69 -7.58
N PRO A 111 -0.73 34.12 -8.11
CA PRO A 111 -0.84 33.92 -9.54
C PRO A 111 -0.86 35.28 -10.26
N ASP A 112 -0.17 35.39 -11.39
CA ASP A 112 -0.22 36.58 -12.24
C ASP A 112 -1.52 36.63 -13.05
N GLU A 113 -1.72 37.71 -13.82
CA GLU A 113 -2.95 37.93 -14.60
C GLU A 113 -3.10 36.91 -15.74
N GLU A 114 -1.98 36.47 -16.34
CA GLU A 114 -1.95 35.45 -17.39
C GLU A 114 -2.36 34.08 -16.83
N GLN A 115 -1.76 33.66 -15.73
CA GLN A 115 -2.09 32.41 -15.03
C GLN A 115 -3.55 32.41 -14.58
N ARG A 116 -4.08 33.52 -14.05
CA ARG A 116 -5.51 33.63 -13.71
C ARG A 116 -6.38 33.52 -14.95
N GLY A 117 -6.04 34.25 -16.01
CA GLY A 117 -6.77 34.24 -17.28
C GLY A 117 -6.81 32.84 -17.91
N LEU A 118 -5.70 32.11 -17.89
CA LEU A 118 -5.64 30.73 -18.39
C LEU A 118 -6.50 29.78 -17.57
N VAL A 119 -6.47 29.88 -16.23
CA VAL A 119 -7.31 29.05 -15.35
C VAL A 119 -8.80 29.40 -15.50
N GLU A 120 -9.13 30.69 -15.65
CA GLU A 120 -10.50 31.16 -15.91
C GLU A 120 -11.00 30.70 -17.27
N TYR A 121 -10.17 30.81 -18.33
CA TYR A 121 -10.51 30.35 -19.67
C TYR A 121 -10.69 28.82 -19.69
N ARG A 122 -9.77 28.09 -19.05
CA ARG A 122 -9.89 26.64 -18.88
C ARG A 122 -11.18 26.24 -18.16
N ALA A 123 -11.56 26.99 -17.13
CA ALA A 123 -12.83 26.76 -16.44
C ALA A 123 -14.03 27.04 -17.36
N ALA A 124 -14.00 28.13 -18.14
CA ALA A 124 -15.04 28.43 -19.12
C ALA A 124 -15.18 27.33 -20.18
N LEU A 125 -14.08 26.76 -20.65
CA LEU A 125 -14.08 25.61 -21.56
C LEU A 125 -14.66 24.35 -20.90
N GLU A 126 -14.37 24.10 -19.63
CA GLU A 126 -14.99 22.97 -18.90
C GLU A 126 -16.51 23.16 -18.77
N PHE A 127 -16.96 24.40 -18.53
CA PHE A 127 -18.39 24.73 -18.51
C PHE A 127 -19.03 24.53 -19.87
N ALA A 128 -18.42 25.04 -20.94
CA ALA A 128 -18.90 24.87 -22.32
C ALA A 128 -18.92 23.39 -22.70
N ARG A 129 -17.89 22.62 -22.34
CA ARG A 129 -17.82 21.18 -22.58
C ARG A 129 -18.90 20.44 -21.82
N THR A 130 -19.10 20.78 -20.55
CA THR A 130 -20.16 20.20 -19.73
C THR A 130 -21.53 20.46 -20.37
N ALA A 131 -21.77 21.69 -20.86
CA ALA A 131 -22.96 22.08 -21.60
C ALA A 131 -23.15 21.27 -22.89
N ALA A 132 -22.10 21.13 -23.71
CA ALA A 132 -22.13 20.33 -24.94
C ALA A 132 -22.41 18.84 -24.65
N VAL A 133 -21.81 18.28 -23.60
CA VAL A 133 -22.12 16.92 -23.14
C VAL A 133 -23.59 16.82 -22.73
N ILE A 134 -24.13 17.79 -21.99
CA ILE A 134 -25.54 17.79 -21.58
C ILE A 134 -26.46 17.81 -22.79
N GLY A 135 -26.17 18.70 -23.74
CA GLY A 135 -26.89 18.83 -25.02
C GLY A 135 -26.70 17.67 -25.99
N SER A 136 -25.84 16.69 -25.67
CA SER A 136 -25.49 15.56 -26.55
C SER A 136 -24.82 16.00 -27.87
N GLU A 137 -24.11 17.12 -27.85
CA GLU A 137 -23.41 17.72 -28.99
C GLU A 137 -21.97 17.17 -29.07
N TRP A 138 -21.82 15.88 -29.38
CA TRP A 138 -20.55 15.14 -29.28
C TRP A 138 -19.40 15.68 -30.14
N ASP A 139 -19.71 16.30 -31.27
CA ASP A 139 -18.70 16.95 -32.13
C ASP A 139 -18.07 18.15 -31.40
N GLN A 140 -18.89 18.99 -30.74
CA GLN A 140 -18.40 20.10 -29.93
C GLN A 140 -17.64 19.63 -28.69
N VAL A 141 -18.04 18.50 -28.08
CA VAL A 141 -17.30 17.91 -26.95
C VAL A 141 -15.88 17.56 -27.36
N THR A 142 -15.72 16.99 -28.56
CA THR A 142 -14.40 16.60 -29.10
C THR A 142 -13.52 17.82 -29.34
N ASP A 143 -14.07 18.88 -29.91
CA ASP A 143 -13.36 20.14 -30.14
C ASP A 143 -12.99 20.85 -28.82
N LEU A 144 -13.90 20.84 -27.85
CA LEU A 144 -13.68 21.42 -26.53
C LEU A 144 -12.67 20.61 -25.70
N ASP A 145 -12.64 19.27 -25.84
CA ASP A 145 -11.60 18.42 -25.24
C ASP A 145 -10.21 18.77 -25.80
N ALA A 146 -10.09 18.97 -27.11
CA ALA A 146 -8.82 19.37 -27.73
C ALA A 146 -8.35 20.76 -27.28
N GLU A 147 -9.28 21.72 -27.18
CA GLU A 147 -8.99 23.07 -26.68
C GLU A 147 -8.59 23.06 -25.19
N ILE A 148 -9.26 22.23 -24.39
CA ILE A 148 -8.93 21.99 -22.98
C ILE A 148 -7.51 21.44 -22.83
N ASP A 149 -7.13 20.44 -23.62
CA ASP A 149 -5.80 19.86 -23.59
C ASP A 149 -4.74 20.92 -23.93
N ARG A 150 -5.02 21.81 -24.91
CA ARG A 150 -4.14 22.93 -25.26
C ARG A 150 -3.99 23.94 -24.10
N VAL A 151 -5.09 24.34 -23.47
CA VAL A 151 -5.04 25.30 -22.35
C VAL A 151 -4.39 24.68 -21.12
N ASP A 152 -4.57 23.38 -20.86
CA ASP A 152 -3.87 22.68 -19.78
C ASP A 152 -2.34 22.67 -20.02
N GLU A 153 -1.90 22.58 -21.28
CA GLU A 153 -0.50 22.74 -21.68
C GLU A 153 0.00 24.18 -21.49
N GLU A 154 -0.82 25.18 -21.83
CA GLU A 154 -0.52 26.61 -21.59
C GLU A 154 -0.39 26.91 -20.09
N ILE A 155 -1.31 26.40 -19.24
CA ILE A 155 -1.26 26.52 -17.78
C ILE A 155 0.03 25.90 -17.21
N THR A 156 0.39 24.73 -17.73
CA THR A 156 1.62 24.04 -17.33
C THR A 156 2.85 24.87 -17.72
N THR A 157 2.84 25.45 -18.91
CA THR A 157 3.92 26.30 -19.44
C THR A 157 4.05 27.62 -18.68
N ALA A 158 2.93 28.19 -18.22
CA ALA A 158 2.88 29.38 -17.36
C ALA A 158 3.41 29.14 -15.94
N GLY A 159 3.85 27.92 -15.62
CA GLY A 159 4.53 27.60 -14.36
C GLY A 159 3.58 27.31 -13.19
N VAL A 160 2.29 27.10 -13.44
CA VAL A 160 1.32 26.73 -12.41
C VAL A 160 1.62 25.32 -11.91
N ARG A 161 1.95 25.18 -10.62
CA ARG A 161 2.25 23.88 -10.00
C ARG A 161 0.98 23.10 -9.65
N GLY A 162 0.99 21.82 -9.98
CA GLY A 162 -0.10 20.89 -9.67
C GLY A 162 -1.07 20.76 -10.84
N SER A 163 -2.17 20.04 -10.61
CA SER A 163 -3.25 19.94 -11.60
C SER A 163 -4.32 20.97 -11.25
N VAL A 164 -4.73 21.76 -12.24
CA VAL A 164 -5.93 22.62 -12.17
C VAL A 164 -7.20 21.81 -12.01
N LEU A 165 -7.16 20.54 -12.39
CA LEU A 165 -8.18 19.59 -12.01
C LEU A 165 -8.04 19.28 -10.52
N PRO A 166 -9.14 19.33 -9.76
CA PRO A 166 -9.80 18.11 -9.35
C PRO A 166 -8.99 16.87 -8.88
N GLY A 167 -7.72 16.97 -8.45
CA GLY A 167 -6.79 15.92 -8.00
C GLY A 167 -6.23 14.88 -8.98
N GLY A 168 -5.72 15.34 -10.13
CA GLY A 168 -4.72 14.60 -10.91
C GLY A 168 -5.26 13.32 -11.55
N ARG A 169 -5.09 13.21 -12.86
CA ARG A 169 -5.39 12.00 -13.64
C ARG A 169 -4.50 10.85 -13.14
N LYS A 170 -4.97 10.09 -12.15
CA LYS A 170 -4.34 8.83 -11.73
C LYS A 170 -4.99 7.70 -12.50
N ASP A 171 -4.40 7.39 -13.64
CA ASP A 171 -4.64 6.17 -14.41
C ASP A 171 -4.02 4.96 -13.68
N CYS A 172 -4.52 4.62 -12.50
CA CYS A 172 -4.27 3.35 -11.81
C CYS A 172 -5.11 3.36 -10.54
N PRO A 173 -6.03 2.41 -10.39
CA PRO A 173 -6.87 2.47 -9.23
C PRO A 173 -6.90 1.13 -8.52
N ASP A 174 -5.75 0.72 -8.02
CA ASP A 174 -5.69 -0.30 -7.00
C ASP A 174 -5.32 0.36 -5.67
N GLU A 175 -6.01 -0.08 -4.63
CA GLU A 175 -5.89 0.33 -3.23
C GLU A 175 -6.54 1.67 -2.86
N GLU A 176 -7.88 1.73 -2.89
CA GLU A 176 -8.60 2.35 -1.78
C GLU A 176 -8.25 1.52 -0.54
N SER A 177 -7.22 1.96 0.18
CA SER A 177 -6.80 1.37 1.44
C SER A 177 -8.01 1.32 2.35
N ALA A 178 -8.48 0.11 2.66
CA ALA A 178 -9.47 -0.10 3.70
C ALA A 178 -9.06 0.73 4.94
N PRO A 179 -10.00 1.37 5.65
CA PRO A 179 -9.65 2.12 6.84
C PRO A 179 -8.92 1.16 7.79
N SER A 180 -7.63 1.39 8.02
CA SER A 180 -6.86 0.57 8.95
C SER A 180 -7.61 0.58 10.28
N ARG A 181 -7.96 -0.59 10.81
CA ARG A 181 -8.60 -0.71 12.13
C ARG A 181 -7.72 0.02 13.15
N LYS A 182 -8.19 1.17 13.64
CA LYS A 182 -7.44 2.00 14.61
C LYS A 182 -7.87 1.59 15.99
N ARG A 183 -7.16 0.63 16.59
CA ARG A 183 -7.35 0.25 17.99
C ARG A 183 -7.02 1.44 18.90
N SER A 184 -7.90 1.72 19.86
CA SER A 184 -7.57 2.56 21.01
C SER A 184 -6.67 1.74 21.93
N THR A 185 -5.36 1.99 21.93
CA THR A 185 -4.46 1.26 22.83
C THR A 185 -4.58 1.82 24.24
N LYS A 186 -4.99 0.98 25.22
CA LYS A 186 -4.96 1.32 26.65
C LYS A 186 -3.58 1.91 26.97
N ARG A 187 -3.54 3.12 27.56
CA ARG A 187 -2.28 3.80 27.90
C ARG A 187 -1.61 3.04 29.03
N ARG A 188 -0.38 2.61 28.80
CA ARG A 188 0.49 2.03 29.83
C ARG A 188 0.80 3.03 30.94
N GLN A 189 0.63 2.61 32.20
CA GLN A 189 0.84 3.46 33.39
C GLN A 189 2.31 3.55 33.80
N ASP A 190 3.17 2.64 33.33
CA ASP A 190 4.62 2.62 33.55
C ASP A 190 5.37 3.68 32.70
N ALA A 191 4.71 4.28 31.70
CA ALA A 191 5.33 5.25 30.82
C ALA A 191 5.30 6.68 31.42
N PRO A 192 6.46 7.38 31.49
CA PRO A 192 6.53 8.74 32.00
C PRO A 192 5.54 9.70 31.31
N ASP A 193 4.95 10.61 32.08
CA ASP A 193 4.10 11.64 31.50
C ASP A 193 4.91 12.63 30.65
N LEU A 194 4.31 13.04 29.54
CA LEU A 194 4.87 14.02 28.62
C LEU A 194 4.03 15.29 28.62
N PRO A 195 4.66 16.47 28.52
CA PRO A 195 3.95 17.70 28.21
C PRO A 195 3.13 17.54 26.92
N ARG A 196 1.92 18.10 26.89
CA ARG A 196 1.07 18.13 25.69
C ARG A 196 0.80 19.59 25.34
N LEU A 197 1.63 20.13 24.45
CA LEU A 197 1.51 21.49 23.96
C LEU A 197 0.76 21.51 22.61
N PRO A 198 -0.07 22.54 22.34
CA PRO A 198 -0.60 22.78 21.00
C PRO A 198 0.53 22.89 19.98
N VAL A 199 0.40 22.20 18.84
CA VAL A 199 1.46 22.17 17.82
C VAL A 199 1.29 23.33 16.84
N ALA A 200 2.15 24.34 16.95
CA ALA A 200 2.16 25.48 16.03
C ALA A 200 2.62 25.09 14.62
N ASN A 201 2.07 25.74 13.59
CA ASN A 201 2.45 25.56 12.18
C ASN A 201 3.75 26.30 11.85
N ARG A 202 4.85 25.90 12.48
CA ARG A 202 6.20 26.44 12.23
C ARG A 202 7.24 25.34 12.23
N THR A 203 8.31 25.55 11.50
CA THR A 203 9.43 24.62 11.34
C THR A 203 10.75 25.16 11.86
N VAL A 204 10.77 26.34 12.47
CA VAL A 204 11.89 26.87 13.26
C VAL A 204 11.49 27.02 14.73
N PRO A 205 12.31 26.55 15.69
CA PRO A 205 11.98 26.68 17.11
C PRO A 205 12.25 28.09 17.63
N HIS A 206 11.64 28.42 18.76
CA HIS A 206 12.19 29.48 19.60
C HIS A 206 13.56 29.07 20.17
N PRO A 207 14.45 30.02 20.40
CA PRO A 207 15.72 29.75 21.04
C PRO A 207 15.53 29.06 22.39
N HIS A 208 16.33 28.02 22.67
CA HIS A 208 16.27 27.31 23.94
C HIS A 208 17.15 28.01 24.97
N ILE A 209 16.58 28.50 26.07
CA ILE A 209 17.38 29.05 27.17
C ILE A 209 17.83 27.89 28.07
N GLY A 210 19.15 27.71 28.18
CA GLY A 210 19.78 26.71 29.03
C GLY A 210 19.62 27.02 30.51
N SER A 211 19.91 26.05 31.38
CA SER A 211 19.92 26.26 32.84
C SER A 211 20.98 27.26 33.31
N ASP A 212 21.94 27.59 32.44
CA ASP A 212 22.96 28.61 32.60
C ASP A 212 22.49 30.02 32.15
N GLY A 213 21.22 30.16 31.75
CA GLY A 213 20.65 31.40 31.23
C GLY A 213 21.09 31.77 29.82
N ARG A 214 21.88 30.92 29.15
CA ARG A 214 22.35 31.18 27.79
C ARG A 214 21.36 30.72 26.74
N GLU A 215 21.28 31.48 25.67
CA GLU A 215 20.45 31.17 24.53
C GLU A 215 21.15 30.16 23.60
N HIS A 216 20.60 28.96 23.50
CA HIS A 216 21.06 27.91 22.60
C HIS A 216 20.21 27.91 21.32
N ARG A 217 20.87 28.23 20.20
CA ARG A 217 20.31 28.12 18.85
C ARG A 217 20.90 26.96 18.04
N GLU A 218 21.83 26.21 18.63
CA GLU A 218 22.52 25.12 17.95
C GLU A 218 21.54 23.98 17.63
N SER A 219 21.60 23.48 16.39
CA SER A 219 20.81 22.32 16.00
C SER A 219 21.39 21.05 16.62
N MET A 220 20.67 19.94 16.54
CA MET A 220 21.05 18.74 17.27
C MET A 220 21.29 17.57 16.33
N PHE A 221 22.27 16.74 16.70
CA PHE A 221 22.41 15.40 16.17
C PHE A 221 21.92 14.40 17.23
N LEU A 222 20.99 13.55 16.82
CA LEU A 222 20.29 12.61 17.65
C LEU A 222 20.56 11.20 17.14
N THR A 223 21.00 10.30 18.02
CA THR A 223 21.09 8.86 17.73
C THR A 223 20.10 8.12 18.61
N LEU A 224 19.15 7.44 17.98
CA LEU A 224 18.13 6.62 18.63
C LEU A 224 18.50 5.15 18.46
N THR A 225 18.79 4.46 19.56
CA THR A 225 19.17 3.06 19.56
C THR A 225 18.13 2.26 20.34
N LEU A 226 17.82 1.06 19.87
CA LEU A 226 17.05 0.08 20.63
C LEU A 226 17.81 -0.40 21.88
N GLY A 227 17.16 -1.23 22.69
CA GLY A 227 17.73 -1.82 23.90
C GLY A 227 18.96 -2.70 23.65
N SER A 228 19.55 -3.16 24.74
CA SER A 228 20.50 -4.28 24.71
C SER A 228 19.71 -5.58 24.91
N TYR A 229 20.11 -6.63 24.20
CA TYR A 229 19.53 -7.98 24.30
C TYR A 229 20.52 -8.99 24.89
N GLY A 230 21.71 -8.51 25.28
CA GLY A 230 22.82 -9.33 25.75
C GLY A 230 24.16 -8.74 25.31
N ALA A 231 25.22 -9.24 25.93
CA ALA A 231 26.61 -8.91 25.60
C ALA A 231 26.92 -9.27 24.14
N VAL A 232 27.52 -8.37 23.37
CA VAL A 232 27.97 -8.65 22.00
C VAL A 232 29.45 -8.34 21.85
N HIS A 233 30.13 -9.13 21.02
CA HIS A 233 31.52 -8.90 20.67
C HIS A 233 31.67 -7.53 20.00
N SER A 234 32.47 -6.66 20.61
CA SER A 234 32.67 -5.29 20.14
C SER A 234 34.15 -4.92 20.15
N ALA A 235 34.54 -4.08 19.20
CA ALA A 235 35.87 -3.47 19.13
C ALA A 235 35.74 -2.00 19.55
N TYR A 236 35.56 -1.76 20.85
CA TYR A 236 35.37 -0.42 21.39
C TYR A 236 36.70 0.26 21.72
N TRP A 237 36.79 1.55 21.41
CA TRP A 237 37.96 2.38 21.65
C TRP A 237 37.67 3.39 22.75
N ARG A 238 38.54 3.45 23.78
CA ARG A 238 38.47 4.45 24.84
C ARG A 238 39.85 5.02 25.11
N ARG A 239 39.98 6.36 25.16
CA ARG A 239 41.25 7.06 25.44
C ARG A 239 42.42 6.57 24.56
N GLY A 240 42.16 6.27 23.29
CA GLY A 240 43.18 5.85 22.32
C GLY A 240 43.63 4.38 22.42
N LYS A 241 42.97 3.55 23.23
CA LYS A 241 43.25 2.11 23.32
C LYS A 241 42.00 1.26 23.06
N VAL A 242 42.18 0.12 22.39
CA VAL A 242 41.16 -0.92 22.27
C VAL A 242 40.86 -1.43 23.69
N GLN A 243 39.59 -1.44 24.06
CA GLN A 243 39.17 -2.00 25.34
C GLN A 243 38.94 -3.50 25.20
N PRO A 244 39.23 -4.30 26.25
CA PRO A 244 38.82 -5.70 26.28
C PRO A 244 37.31 -5.79 26.09
N CYS A 245 36.92 -6.73 25.24
CA CYS A 245 35.53 -7.12 25.08
C CYS A 245 35.02 -7.78 26.37
N GLU A 246 33.72 -7.87 26.53
CA GLU A 246 33.09 -8.56 27.66
C GLU A 246 33.43 -10.06 27.70
N CYS A 247 33.84 -10.66 26.58
CA CYS A 247 34.41 -12.01 26.56
C CYS A 247 35.83 -12.12 27.13
N GLY A 248 36.46 -11.00 27.51
CA GLY A 248 37.83 -10.93 28.02
C GLY A 248 38.92 -10.77 26.96
N GLU A 249 38.60 -10.87 25.67
CA GLU A 249 39.56 -10.76 24.56
C GLU A 249 39.61 -9.36 23.94
N LEU A 250 40.71 -9.03 23.24
CA LEU A 250 40.83 -7.82 22.44
C LEU A 250 40.49 -8.13 20.98
N HIS A 251 39.43 -7.51 20.46
CA HIS A 251 39.04 -7.66 19.06
C HIS A 251 39.62 -6.55 18.17
N SER A 252 40.10 -6.93 16.98
CA SER A 252 40.41 -5.97 15.91
C SER A 252 39.14 -5.55 15.16
N GLN A 253 39.17 -4.46 14.38
CA GLN A 253 38.00 -4.02 13.60
C GLN A 253 37.55 -5.04 12.53
N HIS A 254 38.45 -5.95 12.15
CA HIS A 254 38.23 -7.02 11.17
C HIS A 254 37.91 -8.37 11.82
N ASP A 255 37.78 -8.44 13.15
CA ASP A 255 37.36 -9.68 13.81
C ASP A 255 35.93 -10.02 13.37
N THR A 256 35.75 -11.25 12.92
CA THR A 256 34.51 -11.73 12.32
C THR A 256 33.43 -12.04 13.36
N ARG A 257 33.81 -12.17 14.64
CA ARG A 257 32.86 -12.28 15.76
C ARG A 257 32.17 -10.95 16.08
N LEU A 258 32.66 -9.82 15.56
CA LEU A 258 32.07 -8.52 15.89
C LEU A 258 30.59 -8.44 15.51
N GLY A 259 29.77 -8.09 16.51
CA GLY A 259 28.32 -8.02 16.39
C GLY A 259 27.59 -9.31 16.78
N THR A 260 28.28 -10.42 16.97
CA THR A 260 27.66 -11.65 17.48
C THR A 260 27.61 -11.61 19.02
N PRO A 261 26.67 -12.32 19.66
CA PRO A 261 26.62 -12.43 21.10
C PRO A 261 27.88 -13.06 21.69
N VAL A 262 28.28 -12.58 22.87
CA VAL A 262 29.35 -13.20 23.68
C VAL A 262 28.87 -14.53 24.25
N ASP A 263 27.62 -14.54 24.71
CA ASP A 263 26.91 -15.75 25.13
C ASP A 263 25.65 -15.87 24.26
N PRO A 264 25.67 -16.73 23.21
CA PRO A 264 24.52 -16.96 22.36
C PRO A 264 23.34 -17.61 23.07
N ASP A 265 23.50 -18.28 24.22
CA ASP A 265 22.38 -18.94 24.87
C ASP A 265 21.67 -18.02 25.87
N ALA A 266 22.36 -16.97 26.35
CA ALA A 266 21.78 -15.92 27.20
C ALA A 266 21.27 -14.69 26.41
N TYR A 267 21.45 -14.66 25.09
CA TYR A 267 21.02 -13.53 24.25
C TYR A 267 19.51 -13.59 23.96
N ASP A 268 18.81 -12.47 24.19
CA ASP A 268 17.38 -12.34 23.91
C ASP A 268 17.13 -12.12 22.41
N TYR A 269 17.20 -13.21 21.65
CA TYR A 269 16.97 -13.22 20.21
C TYR A 269 15.56 -12.74 19.84
N ARG A 270 14.56 -13.10 20.67
CA ARG A 270 13.16 -12.79 20.40
C ARG A 270 12.92 -11.30 20.44
N ALA A 271 13.34 -10.62 21.51
CA ALA A 271 13.22 -9.18 21.61
C ALA A 271 14.06 -8.49 20.54
N ALA A 272 15.28 -8.97 20.25
CA ALA A 272 16.14 -8.42 19.22
C ALA A 272 15.49 -8.41 17.84
N ALA A 273 14.83 -9.52 17.48
CA ALA A 273 14.16 -9.70 16.21
C ALA A 273 12.88 -8.86 16.11
N LEU A 274 12.02 -8.91 17.14
CA LEU A 274 10.76 -8.16 17.18
C LEU A 274 10.96 -6.64 17.22
N ASP A 275 11.92 -6.16 18.01
CA ASP A 275 12.25 -4.73 18.05
C ASP A 275 12.78 -4.23 16.71
N ALA A 276 13.55 -5.06 15.99
CA ALA A 276 14.08 -4.70 14.67
C ALA A 276 12.96 -4.51 13.63
N ILE A 277 12.00 -5.43 13.54
CA ILE A 277 10.89 -5.34 12.57
C ILE A 277 9.93 -4.19 12.88
N HIS A 278 9.75 -3.85 14.16
CA HIS A 278 8.85 -2.81 14.60
C HIS A 278 9.55 -1.46 14.85
N PHE A 279 10.85 -1.35 14.57
CA PHE A 279 11.65 -0.14 14.81
C PHE A 279 11.05 1.11 14.13
N ALA A 280 10.54 0.99 12.90
CA ALA A 280 9.93 2.11 12.19
C ALA A 280 8.71 2.68 12.94
N LYS A 281 7.92 1.82 13.59
CA LYS A 281 6.73 2.23 14.35
C LYS A 281 7.13 3.00 15.61
N VAL A 282 8.15 2.53 16.35
CA VAL A 282 8.61 3.25 17.56
C VAL A 282 9.26 4.60 17.20
N ILE A 283 9.97 4.68 16.07
CA ILE A 283 10.53 5.95 15.57
C ILE A 283 9.44 6.94 15.16
N ASP A 284 8.39 6.50 14.47
CA ASP A 284 7.23 7.35 14.14
C ASP A 284 6.56 7.89 15.41
N ARG A 285 6.34 7.02 16.42
CA ARG A 285 5.82 7.43 17.72
C ARG A 285 6.73 8.41 18.45
N PHE A 286 8.05 8.23 18.38
CA PHE A 286 9.01 9.16 18.97
C PHE A 286 8.83 10.58 18.40
N TRP A 287 8.72 10.73 17.07
CA TRP A 287 8.54 12.04 16.45
C TRP A 287 7.17 12.66 16.77
N GLN A 288 6.11 11.86 16.83
CA GLN A 288 4.79 12.34 17.25
C GLN A 288 4.81 12.85 18.69
N ASN A 289 5.40 12.07 19.61
CA ASN A 289 5.54 12.43 21.00
C ASN A 289 6.42 13.66 21.17
N LEU A 290 7.54 13.73 20.45
CA LEU A 290 8.43 14.89 20.49
C LEU A 290 7.71 16.16 20.06
N ARG A 291 7.03 16.14 18.90
CA ARG A 291 6.26 17.29 18.38
C ARG A 291 5.18 17.77 19.35
N ARG A 292 4.47 16.84 20.00
CA ARG A 292 3.48 17.16 21.05
C ARG A 292 4.13 17.74 22.31
N ALA A 293 5.29 17.23 22.70
CA ALA A 293 6.02 17.70 23.88
C ALA A 293 6.65 19.08 23.68
N VAL A 294 7.06 19.42 22.45
CA VAL A 294 7.71 20.70 22.14
C VAL A 294 6.75 21.76 21.59
N GLY A 295 5.59 21.38 21.03
CA GLY A 295 4.56 22.31 20.53
C GLY A 295 4.83 22.92 19.14
N TRP A 296 5.60 22.27 18.27
CA TRP A 296 5.85 22.75 16.89
C TRP A 296 6.26 21.61 15.94
N LYS A 297 6.28 21.87 14.63
CA LYS A 297 6.59 20.87 13.59
C LYS A 297 8.10 20.64 13.47
N VAL A 298 8.66 19.88 14.43
CA VAL A 298 10.07 19.47 14.44
C VAL A 298 10.46 18.89 13.08
N GLN A 299 11.45 19.54 12.44
CA GLN A 299 12.08 19.09 11.21
C GLN A 299 13.34 18.31 11.52
N TYR A 300 13.54 17.23 10.78
CA TYR A 300 14.74 16.43 10.84
C TYR A 300 15.10 15.89 9.47
N ALA A 301 16.37 15.62 9.26
CA ALA A 301 16.87 14.74 8.22
C ALA A 301 17.57 13.58 8.88
N GLY A 302 17.41 12.36 8.38
CA GLY A 302 18.06 11.22 8.99
C GLY A 302 18.16 10.01 8.11
N SER A 303 18.88 9.02 8.61
CA SER A 303 19.09 7.73 7.99
C SER A 303 19.00 6.64 9.05
N ILE A 304 18.70 5.43 8.60
CA ILE A 304 18.69 4.23 9.44
C ILE A 304 19.95 3.45 9.09
N GLU A 305 20.67 3.03 10.11
CA GLU A 305 21.85 2.19 9.99
C GLU A 305 21.59 0.85 10.68
N MET A 306 21.99 -0.24 10.03
CA MET A 306 21.99 -1.56 10.63
C MET A 306 23.31 -1.78 11.40
N GLN A 307 23.22 -2.15 12.66
CA GLN A 307 24.41 -2.51 13.46
C GLN A 307 24.92 -3.89 13.06
N LYS A 308 26.18 -4.19 13.39
CA LYS A 308 26.74 -5.53 13.20
C LYS A 308 25.94 -6.63 13.92
N ARG A 309 25.23 -6.28 14.99
CA ARG A 309 24.30 -7.18 15.71
C ARG A 309 22.92 -7.32 15.06
N LEU A 310 22.72 -6.72 13.88
CA LEU A 310 21.48 -6.72 13.10
C LEU A 310 20.30 -6.01 13.79
N THR A 311 20.62 -5.08 14.69
CA THR A 311 19.65 -4.16 15.28
C THR A 311 19.72 -2.81 14.58
N PRO A 312 18.60 -2.22 14.14
CA PRO A 312 18.60 -0.90 13.54
C PRO A 312 18.79 0.19 14.58
N HIS A 313 19.41 1.28 14.15
CA HIS A 313 19.43 2.55 14.89
C HIS A 313 19.26 3.71 13.91
N GLY A 314 18.74 4.82 14.42
CA GLY A 314 18.43 6.00 13.62
C GLY A 314 19.35 7.16 13.96
N HIS A 315 19.87 7.82 12.94
CA HIS A 315 20.68 9.01 13.05
C HIS A 315 19.97 10.21 12.45
N PHE A 316 19.77 11.27 13.23
CA PHE A 316 18.93 12.39 12.83
C PHE A 316 19.60 13.74 13.12
N ALA A 317 19.73 14.54 12.08
CA ALA A 317 19.96 15.97 12.14
C ALA A 317 18.62 16.67 12.42
N VAL A 318 18.41 17.11 13.64
CA VAL A 318 17.20 17.82 14.09
C VAL A 318 17.46 19.32 14.07
N ARG A 319 16.57 20.09 13.44
CA ARG A 319 16.70 21.55 13.38
C ARG A 319 16.44 22.19 14.75
N GLY A 320 17.36 23.06 15.15
CA GLY A 320 17.29 23.85 16.38
C GLY A 320 17.49 23.07 17.67
N ALA A 321 17.45 23.80 18.80
CA ALA A 321 17.85 23.28 20.11
C ALA A 321 16.64 22.74 20.90
N LEU A 322 16.82 21.56 21.49
CA LEU A 322 15.86 20.94 22.41
C LEU A 322 16.57 20.59 23.72
N ALA A 323 15.86 20.68 24.84
CA ALA A 323 16.40 20.28 26.13
C ALA A 323 16.75 18.78 26.12
N ARG A 324 18.01 18.42 26.42
CA ARG A 324 18.44 17.00 26.44
C ARG A 324 17.60 16.15 27.38
N ARG A 325 17.19 16.71 28.52
CA ARG A 325 16.29 16.05 29.49
C ARG A 325 14.94 15.72 28.86
N LEU A 326 14.35 16.65 28.10
CA LEU A 326 13.08 16.44 27.41
C LEU A 326 13.20 15.35 26.35
N VAL A 327 14.26 15.39 25.52
CA VAL A 327 14.48 14.37 24.49
C VAL A 327 14.61 12.97 25.11
N LYS A 328 15.36 12.83 26.21
CA LYS A 328 15.48 11.56 26.95
C LYS A 328 14.17 11.13 27.58
N GLN A 329 13.39 12.06 28.14
CA GLN A 329 12.06 11.78 28.69
C GLN A 329 11.08 11.30 27.61
N VAL A 330 11.08 11.96 26.45
CA VAL A 330 10.28 11.55 25.28
C VAL A 330 10.67 10.16 24.81
N ALA A 331 11.98 9.86 24.73
CA ALA A 331 12.44 8.53 24.37
C ALA A 331 11.98 7.46 25.38
N ALA A 332 12.15 7.71 26.68
CA ALA A 332 11.72 6.81 27.75
C ALA A 332 10.20 6.58 27.78
N ALA A 333 9.41 7.58 27.38
CA ALA A 333 7.95 7.49 27.28
C ALA A 333 7.46 6.93 25.94
N THR A 334 8.35 6.69 24.98
CA THR A 334 7.97 6.20 23.65
C THR A 334 8.06 4.68 23.59
N TYR A 335 6.93 4.05 23.29
CA TYR A 335 6.80 2.62 23.09
C TYR A 335 5.83 2.31 21.94
N HIS A 336 5.91 1.09 21.40
CA HIS A 336 4.92 0.55 20.48
C HIS A 336 4.46 -0.82 20.98
N GLN A 337 3.14 -0.96 21.20
CA GLN A 337 2.51 -2.23 21.58
C GLN A 337 2.11 -2.98 20.32
N VAL A 338 2.57 -4.22 20.21
CA VAL A 338 2.19 -5.19 19.18
C VAL A 338 1.11 -6.06 19.78
N TRP A 339 -0.05 -6.09 19.12
CA TRP A 339 -1.20 -6.87 19.55
C TRP A 339 -1.50 -7.90 18.49
N TRP A 340 -0.91 -9.08 18.65
CA TRP A 340 -1.08 -10.23 17.78
C TRP A 340 -1.73 -11.37 18.57
N PRO A 341 -2.39 -12.32 17.88
CA PRO A 341 -2.72 -13.63 18.44
C PRO A 341 -1.50 -14.30 19.08
N ALA A 342 -1.76 -15.24 19.99
CA ALA A 342 -0.72 -16.06 20.60
C ALA A 342 0.11 -16.75 19.50
N HIS A 343 1.43 -16.55 19.55
CA HIS A 343 2.37 -17.00 18.53
C HIS A 343 3.66 -17.57 19.15
N ASP A 344 3.68 -17.73 20.47
CA ASP A 344 4.81 -18.23 21.25
C ASP A 344 5.00 -19.74 21.15
N GLU A 345 3.92 -20.46 20.81
CA GLU A 345 3.87 -21.91 20.78
C GLU A 345 3.45 -22.38 19.38
N LEU A 346 4.28 -23.22 18.77
CA LEU A 346 3.91 -23.88 17.52
C LEU A 346 2.85 -24.94 17.82
N ARG A 347 1.59 -24.64 17.50
CA ARG A 347 0.46 -25.55 17.74
C ARG A 347 0.42 -26.74 16.77
N TYR A 348 0.96 -26.58 15.57
CA TYR A 348 0.96 -27.60 14.53
C TYR A 348 2.38 -27.81 14.00
N ASP A 349 2.89 -29.02 14.18
CA ASP A 349 4.20 -29.44 13.67
C ASP A 349 4.08 -29.74 12.15
N PRO A 350 4.94 -29.16 11.29
CA PRO A 350 5.05 -29.54 9.88
C PRO A 350 5.24 -31.04 9.62
N GLU A 351 5.80 -31.78 10.57
CA GLU A 351 6.01 -33.24 10.50
C GLU A 351 4.82 -34.03 11.09
N GLY A 352 3.88 -33.35 11.76
CA GLY A 352 2.69 -33.92 12.40
C GLY A 352 1.40 -33.76 11.59
N GLU A 353 0.26 -33.95 12.27
CA GLU A 353 -1.05 -33.72 11.67
C GLU A 353 -1.32 -32.20 11.58
N LEU A 354 -1.41 -31.71 10.35
CA LEU A 354 -1.65 -30.31 10.05
C LEU A 354 -3.15 -29.99 9.95
N PRO A 355 -3.56 -28.73 10.21
CA PRO A 355 -4.92 -28.30 9.96
C PRO A 355 -5.35 -28.57 8.53
N THR A 356 -6.54 -29.11 8.37
CA THR A 356 -7.08 -29.42 7.04
C THR A 356 -8.02 -28.33 6.59
N TRP A 357 -7.89 -27.92 5.33
CA TRP A 357 -8.80 -26.95 4.75
C TRP A 357 -10.16 -27.61 4.51
N ASN A 358 -11.20 -27.09 5.13
CA ASN A 358 -12.57 -27.47 4.85
C ASN A 358 -13.13 -26.56 3.75
N VAL A 359 -13.46 -27.15 2.59
CA VAL A 359 -13.94 -26.42 1.42
C VAL A 359 -15.36 -25.88 1.60
N ASP A 360 -16.21 -26.59 2.36
CA ASP A 360 -17.61 -26.20 2.56
C ASP A 360 -17.73 -25.03 3.54
N GLU A 361 -16.84 -24.97 4.52
CA GLU A 361 -16.84 -23.94 5.58
C GLU A 361 -15.80 -22.85 5.37
N MET A 362 -14.97 -22.99 4.34
CA MET A 362 -13.97 -21.99 3.97
C MET A 362 -13.02 -21.63 5.11
N THR A 363 -12.70 -22.61 5.95
CA THR A 363 -11.83 -22.44 7.12
C THR A 363 -10.93 -23.66 7.32
N TYR A 364 -9.85 -23.48 8.08
CA TYR A 364 -9.04 -24.59 8.54
C TYR A 364 -9.71 -25.24 9.76
N ARG A 365 -9.70 -26.57 9.81
CA ARG A 365 -10.11 -27.33 10.98
C ARG A 365 -8.90 -27.93 11.68
N ASP A 366 -8.91 -27.84 13.01
CA ASP A 366 -7.96 -28.52 13.87
C ASP A 366 -8.07 -30.05 13.64
N PRO A 367 -6.96 -30.77 13.42
CA PRO A 367 -7.01 -32.18 13.07
C PRO A 367 -7.40 -33.11 14.23
N HIS A 368 -7.23 -32.67 15.49
CA HIS A 368 -7.49 -33.49 16.67
C HIS A 368 -8.90 -33.31 17.21
N THR A 369 -9.38 -32.06 17.24
CA THR A 369 -10.68 -31.66 17.79
C THR A 369 -11.74 -31.57 16.69
N GLY A 370 -11.31 -31.36 15.45
CA GLY A 370 -12.17 -31.06 14.32
C GLY A 370 -12.68 -29.63 14.33
N GLU A 371 -12.44 -28.79 15.34
CA GLU A 371 -13.00 -27.45 15.45
C GLU A 371 -12.45 -26.49 14.37
N ALA A 372 -13.27 -25.54 13.94
CA ALA A 372 -12.83 -24.48 13.02
C ALA A 372 -11.82 -23.55 13.73
N LEU A 373 -10.72 -23.26 13.05
CA LEU A 373 -9.71 -22.33 13.56
C LEU A 373 -10.21 -20.90 13.40
N PRO A 374 -9.97 -20.03 14.40
CA PRO A 374 -10.35 -18.62 14.31
C PRO A 374 -9.58 -17.93 13.19
N THR A 375 -10.27 -17.06 12.47
CA THR A 375 -9.64 -16.12 11.55
C THR A 375 -8.75 -15.14 12.30
N TRP A 376 -7.87 -14.44 11.57
CA TRP A 376 -7.01 -13.41 12.15
C TRP A 376 -7.83 -12.32 12.86
N ASP A 377 -8.95 -11.91 12.26
CA ASP A 377 -9.80 -10.86 12.83
C ASP A 377 -10.56 -11.35 14.06
N GLU A 378 -11.09 -12.58 14.07
CA GLU A 378 -11.71 -13.18 15.27
C GLU A 378 -10.71 -13.36 16.41
N ALA A 379 -9.47 -13.73 16.10
CA ALA A 379 -8.41 -13.82 17.10
C ALA A 379 -8.03 -12.44 17.67
N LEU A 380 -8.11 -11.37 16.86
CA LEU A 380 -7.93 -10.01 17.34
C LEU A 380 -9.14 -9.49 18.14
N ASP A 381 -10.35 -9.88 17.78
CA ASP A 381 -11.59 -9.57 18.52
C ASP A 381 -11.54 -10.21 19.91
N ALA A 382 -11.14 -11.48 20.00
CA ALA A 382 -10.94 -12.15 21.28
C ALA A 382 -9.96 -11.41 22.21
N ILE A 383 -8.89 -10.82 21.66
CA ILE A 383 -7.93 -9.99 22.41
C ILE A 383 -8.53 -8.63 22.79
N GLU A 384 -9.46 -8.10 22.00
CA GLU A 384 -10.14 -6.83 22.28
C GLU A 384 -11.20 -6.99 23.38
N ASP A 385 -11.89 -8.12 23.39
CA ASP A 385 -12.94 -8.47 24.36
C ASP A 385 -12.36 -8.94 25.71
N ASP A 386 -11.10 -9.37 25.75
CA ASP A 386 -10.39 -9.71 26.97
C ASP A 386 -9.79 -8.45 27.63
N ASP A 387 -10.37 -8.07 28.77
CA ASP A 387 -9.95 -6.89 29.53
C ASP A 387 -8.55 -6.99 30.13
N ASP A 388 -8.07 -8.22 30.36
CA ASP A 388 -6.77 -8.57 30.94
C ASP A 388 -5.72 -8.89 29.86
N ALA A 389 -6.09 -8.83 28.57
CA ALA A 389 -5.17 -9.13 27.48
C ALA A 389 -3.91 -8.24 27.53
N GLU A 390 -2.75 -8.88 27.37
CA GLU A 390 -1.46 -8.21 27.26
C GLU A 390 -0.98 -8.13 25.81
N PRO A 391 -0.22 -7.08 25.44
CA PRO A 391 0.37 -7.01 24.12
C PRO A 391 1.40 -8.13 23.92
N ALA A 392 1.29 -8.82 22.78
CA ALA A 392 2.25 -9.81 22.29
C ALA A 392 3.72 -9.36 22.38
N HIS A 393 3.99 -8.07 22.13
CA HIS A 393 5.32 -7.49 22.33
C HIS A 393 5.25 -5.99 22.59
N VAL A 394 6.24 -5.45 23.32
CA VAL A 394 6.34 -3.99 23.56
C VAL A 394 7.74 -3.48 23.23
N VAL A 395 7.82 -2.80 22.10
CA VAL A 395 9.05 -2.22 21.58
C VAL A 395 9.33 -0.91 22.27
N ARG A 396 10.57 -0.71 22.74
CA ARG A 396 11.01 0.50 23.43
C ARG A 396 12.33 1.02 22.86
N LEU A 397 12.54 2.32 22.96
CA LEU A 397 13.86 2.89 22.72
C LEU A 397 14.76 2.61 23.93
N GLY A 398 16.00 2.22 23.66
CA GLY A 398 17.03 2.02 24.68
C GLY A 398 17.79 3.31 24.91
N THR A 399 18.97 3.42 24.29
CA THR A 399 19.86 4.58 24.50
C THR A 399 19.59 5.69 23.50
N VAL A 400 19.64 6.93 24.00
CA VAL A 400 19.52 8.14 23.19
C VAL A 400 20.72 9.04 23.43
N ASP A 401 21.53 9.19 22.37
CA ASP A 401 22.65 10.11 22.34
C ASP A 401 22.26 11.43 21.68
N VAL A 402 22.67 12.53 22.30
CA VAL A 402 22.26 13.88 21.91
C VAL A 402 23.47 14.79 21.90
N LYS A 403 23.86 15.25 20.70
CA LYS A 403 24.97 16.18 20.49
C LYS A 403 24.47 17.50 19.92
N GLY A 404 24.86 18.62 20.53
CA GLY A 404 24.64 19.95 19.95
C GLY A 404 25.63 20.20 18.81
N ILE A 405 25.16 20.74 17.70
CA ILE A 405 25.94 20.99 16.48
C ILE A 405 25.70 22.42 16.02
N ARG A 406 26.79 23.19 15.99
CA ARG A 406 26.80 24.56 15.47
C ARG A 406 26.88 24.56 13.95
N GLY A 407 26.02 25.35 13.30
CA GLY A 407 26.07 25.56 11.85
C GLY A 407 27.40 26.13 11.37
N GLY A 408 27.81 25.74 10.16
CA GLY A 408 29.09 26.14 9.56
C GLY A 408 30.34 25.53 10.21
N SER A 409 30.20 24.69 11.25
CA SER A 409 31.33 24.05 11.91
C SER A 409 31.84 22.82 11.15
N LYS A 410 33.10 22.43 11.40
CA LYS A 410 33.66 21.15 10.91
C LYS A 410 32.83 19.94 11.37
N ASP A 411 32.22 20.05 12.55
CA ASP A 411 31.38 19.00 13.12
C ASP A 411 30.02 18.89 12.41
N ALA A 412 29.44 20.00 11.97
CA ALA A 412 28.24 19.99 11.11
C ALA A 412 28.51 19.24 9.81
N GLU A 413 29.59 19.60 9.12
CA GLU A 413 29.95 18.97 7.83
C GLU A 413 30.32 17.48 7.98
N LYS A 414 31.00 17.09 9.08
CA LYS A 414 31.19 15.67 9.42
C LYS A 414 29.86 14.94 9.63
N THR A 415 28.92 15.57 10.32
CA THR A 415 27.60 14.98 10.61
C THR A 415 26.76 14.83 9.34
N VAL A 416 26.76 15.83 8.45
CA VAL A 416 26.11 15.75 7.13
C VAL A 416 26.63 14.56 6.34
N ARG A 417 27.96 14.41 6.25
CA ARG A 417 28.58 13.24 5.59
C ARG A 417 28.22 11.92 6.25
N TYR A 418 28.14 11.90 7.58
CA TYR A 418 27.81 10.70 8.34
C TYR A 418 26.37 10.25 8.10
N ILE A 419 25.39 11.14 8.20
CA ILE A 419 23.97 10.81 7.95
C ILE A 419 23.79 10.33 6.51
N THR A 420 24.38 11.04 5.54
CA THR A 420 24.17 10.73 4.11
C THR A 420 24.94 9.50 3.65
N LYS A 421 25.95 9.04 4.41
CA LYS A 421 26.66 7.77 4.17
C LYS A 421 25.69 6.59 4.08
N TYR A 422 24.67 6.55 4.95
CA TYR A 422 23.74 5.44 5.05
C TYR A 422 22.49 5.59 4.17
N ILE A 423 22.32 6.72 3.47
CA ILE A 423 21.19 6.92 2.55
C ILE A 423 21.33 6.07 1.28
N ALA A 424 22.56 5.96 0.76
CA ALA A 424 22.85 5.24 -0.48
C ALA A 424 23.31 3.79 -0.27
N LYS A 425 23.71 3.44 0.96
CA LYS A 425 24.16 2.10 1.33
C LYS A 425 23.00 1.12 1.36
N ASP A 426 23.28 -0.12 1.01
CA ASP A 426 22.33 -1.18 1.26
C ASP A 426 22.26 -1.46 2.76
N ILE A 427 21.05 -1.51 3.31
CA ILE A 427 20.85 -1.89 4.70
C ILE A 427 21.19 -3.38 4.92
N THR A 428 21.20 -4.18 3.85
CA THR A 428 21.57 -5.59 3.87
C THR A 428 23.08 -5.83 3.81
N ASP A 429 23.91 -4.80 3.64
CA ASP A 429 25.38 -4.94 3.69
C ASP A 429 25.82 -5.61 5.01
N ALA A 430 25.12 -5.29 6.11
CA ALA A 430 25.37 -5.88 7.43
C ALA A 430 24.93 -7.35 7.56
N VAL A 431 24.14 -7.85 6.61
CA VAL A 431 23.48 -9.16 6.60
C VAL A 431 24.26 -10.18 5.75
N THR A 432 25.35 -9.80 5.09
CA THR A 432 26.23 -10.77 4.42
C THR A 432 27.17 -11.37 5.46
N PRO A 433 27.01 -12.64 5.88
CA PRO A 433 27.86 -13.21 6.92
C PRO A 433 29.29 -13.38 6.39
N GLY A 434 30.25 -12.87 7.15
CA GLY A 434 31.68 -13.07 6.91
C GLY A 434 32.27 -14.23 7.73
N SER A 435 31.46 -14.90 8.56
CA SER A 435 31.88 -16.04 9.36
C SER A 435 30.73 -16.90 9.86
N ARG A 436 31.09 -18.11 10.32
CA ARG A 436 30.15 -19.05 10.93
C ARG A 436 29.40 -18.49 12.14
N ALA A 437 30.06 -17.73 13.01
CA ALA A 437 29.41 -17.11 14.17
C ALA A 437 28.32 -16.12 13.76
N GLN A 438 28.52 -15.40 12.65
CA GLN A 438 27.50 -14.49 12.10
C GLN A 438 26.37 -15.25 11.42
N GLU A 439 26.67 -16.34 10.71
CA GLU A 439 25.64 -17.25 10.17
C GLU A 439 24.76 -17.81 11.29
N ASP A 440 25.37 -18.32 12.38
CA ASP A 440 24.63 -18.90 13.49
C ASP A 440 23.80 -17.84 14.24
N HIS A 441 24.33 -16.60 14.40
CA HIS A 441 23.56 -15.48 14.96
C HIS A 441 22.35 -15.11 14.10
N MET A 442 22.54 -15.04 12.78
CA MET A 442 21.46 -14.78 11.83
C MET A 442 20.43 -15.90 11.82
N ALA A 443 20.86 -17.16 11.89
CA ALA A 443 19.98 -18.31 11.93
C ALA A 443 19.09 -18.28 13.18
N ARG A 444 19.65 -17.93 14.35
CA ARG A 444 18.87 -17.77 15.59
C ARG A 444 17.89 -16.61 15.52
N LEU A 445 18.27 -15.45 14.98
CA LEU A 445 17.32 -14.34 14.73
C LEU A 445 16.21 -14.75 13.75
N GLY A 446 16.57 -15.45 12.68
CA GLY A 446 15.61 -15.97 11.70
C GLY A 446 14.66 -17.00 12.31
N ALA A 447 15.15 -17.83 13.23
CA ALA A 447 14.35 -18.83 13.93
C ALA A 447 13.28 -18.20 14.84
N GLU A 448 13.52 -17.02 15.41
CA GLU A 448 12.49 -16.29 16.16
C GLU A 448 11.43 -15.70 15.24
N LEU A 449 11.83 -15.23 14.05
CA LEU A 449 10.91 -14.61 13.09
C LEU A 449 10.08 -15.64 12.31
N GLN A 450 10.54 -16.89 12.19
CA GLN A 450 9.89 -17.92 11.37
C GLN A 450 8.49 -18.30 11.86
N VAL A 451 8.22 -18.12 13.16
CA VAL A 451 6.94 -18.42 13.80
C VAL A 451 6.02 -17.20 13.88
N LEU A 452 6.48 -16.03 13.42
CA LEU A 452 5.71 -14.80 13.50
C LEU A 452 4.74 -14.65 12.32
N PRO A 453 3.56 -14.08 12.56
CA PRO A 453 2.65 -13.70 11.49
C PRO A 453 3.21 -12.50 10.72
N CYS A 454 3.75 -12.72 9.52
CA CYS A 454 4.29 -11.63 8.69
C CYS A 454 3.21 -10.72 8.04
N SER A 455 1.93 -11.12 8.13
CA SER A 455 0.71 -10.44 7.68
C SER A 455 -0.51 -11.22 8.21
N PRO A 456 -1.72 -10.62 8.21
CA PRO A 456 -2.97 -11.33 8.53
C PRO A 456 -3.23 -12.61 7.72
N THR A 457 -2.47 -12.84 6.63
CA THR A 457 -2.63 -13.94 5.67
C THR A 457 -1.33 -14.73 5.42
N CYS A 458 -0.31 -14.50 6.24
CA CYS A 458 1.10 -14.78 5.90
C CYS A 458 1.55 -16.23 5.66
N PRO A 459 1.08 -17.27 6.39
CA PRO A 459 1.81 -18.55 6.37
C PRO A 459 1.94 -19.17 4.98
N ASN A 460 0.93 -19.01 4.12
CA ASN A 460 0.91 -19.64 2.79
C ASN A 460 1.48 -18.74 1.69
N TRP A 461 1.29 -17.40 1.76
CA TRP A 461 1.59 -16.50 0.64
C TRP A 461 3.09 -16.23 0.45
N LEU A 462 3.84 -15.98 1.54
CA LEU A 462 5.28 -15.72 1.47
C LEU A 462 6.06 -16.99 1.10
N LEU A 463 5.74 -18.11 1.76
CA LEU A 463 6.36 -19.41 1.46
C LEU A 463 6.02 -19.84 0.03
N ARG A 464 4.77 -19.64 -0.44
CA ARG A 464 4.41 -19.84 -1.85
C ARG A 464 5.21 -18.92 -2.76
N ALA A 465 5.39 -17.63 -2.47
CA ALA A 465 6.14 -16.71 -3.32
C ALA A 465 7.62 -17.14 -3.43
N VAL A 466 8.27 -17.41 -2.30
CA VAL A 466 9.65 -17.90 -2.23
C VAL A 466 9.82 -19.24 -2.97
N LEU A 467 8.93 -20.20 -2.72
CA LEU A 467 8.97 -21.51 -3.39
C LEU A 467 8.54 -21.44 -4.86
N THR A 468 7.79 -20.41 -5.28
CA THR A 468 7.47 -20.16 -6.69
C THR A 468 8.70 -19.67 -7.44
N THR A 469 9.52 -18.81 -6.84
CA THR A 469 10.84 -18.42 -7.39
C THR A 469 11.76 -19.64 -7.47
N ALA A 470 11.81 -20.47 -6.42
CA ALA A 470 12.59 -21.71 -6.41
C ALA A 470 12.19 -22.71 -7.50
N VAL A 471 10.92 -22.72 -7.93
CA VAL A 471 10.42 -23.56 -9.04
C VAL A 471 10.68 -22.90 -10.39
N ASN A 472 10.32 -21.62 -10.55
CA ASN A 472 10.26 -20.98 -11.87
C ASN A 472 11.56 -20.30 -12.30
N GLU A 473 12.27 -19.66 -11.38
CA GLU A 473 13.49 -18.88 -11.68
C GLU A 473 14.74 -19.74 -11.45
N ASP A 474 14.83 -20.37 -10.29
CA ASP A 474 16.03 -21.10 -9.88
C ASP A 474 16.01 -22.60 -10.25
N ASN A 475 14.83 -23.15 -10.61
CA ASN A 475 14.61 -24.58 -10.94
C ASN A 475 15.15 -25.57 -9.89
N ILE A 476 15.15 -25.18 -8.63
CA ILE A 476 15.62 -26.00 -7.49
C ILE A 476 14.56 -27.05 -7.12
N LEU A 477 13.28 -26.70 -7.23
CA LEU A 477 12.16 -27.58 -6.92
C LEU A 477 11.34 -27.92 -8.17
N PRO A 478 10.86 -29.16 -8.33
CA PRO A 478 10.04 -29.56 -9.47
C PRO A 478 8.58 -29.07 -9.37
N ARG A 479 8.10 -28.75 -8.17
CA ARG A 479 6.75 -28.20 -7.94
C ARG A 479 6.70 -27.42 -6.64
N ASN A 480 5.77 -26.47 -6.55
CA ASN A 480 5.54 -25.69 -5.34
C ASN A 480 4.60 -26.47 -4.39
N PRO A 481 5.06 -26.94 -3.22
CA PRO A 481 4.23 -27.67 -2.26
C PRO A 481 3.16 -26.80 -1.60
N CYS A 482 3.29 -25.47 -1.65
CA CYS A 482 2.31 -24.51 -1.13
C CYS A 482 1.21 -24.14 -2.15
N ARG A 483 1.10 -24.87 -3.27
CA ARG A 483 -0.10 -24.85 -4.13
C ARG A 483 -1.12 -25.85 -3.59
N ILE A 484 -1.82 -25.47 -2.53
CA ILE A 484 -2.89 -26.26 -1.92
C ILE A 484 -4.24 -25.73 -2.45
N PRO A 485 -4.99 -26.51 -3.24
CA PRO A 485 -6.26 -26.07 -3.81
C PRO A 485 -7.24 -25.55 -2.74
N GLY A 486 -7.69 -24.30 -2.88
CA GLY A 486 -8.65 -23.66 -1.96
C GLY A 486 -8.00 -22.84 -0.85
N ALA A 487 -6.91 -23.34 -0.28
CA ALA A 487 -6.03 -22.61 0.65
C ALA A 487 -5.09 -21.61 -0.05
N ASP A 488 -4.95 -21.72 -1.38
CA ASP A 488 -4.20 -20.85 -2.27
C ASP A 488 -5.07 -19.77 -2.93
N ARG A 489 -6.38 -19.78 -2.65
CA ARG A 489 -7.36 -18.84 -3.17
C ARG A 489 -7.90 -18.01 -2.03
N GLU A 490 -7.69 -16.71 -2.13
CA GLU A 490 -8.50 -15.76 -1.37
C GLU A 490 -9.92 -15.85 -1.92
N ASN A 491 -10.77 -16.59 -1.23
CA ASN A 491 -12.20 -16.47 -1.34
C ASN A 491 -12.61 -15.55 -0.19
N PRO A 492 -12.56 -14.22 -0.37
CA PRO A 492 -13.23 -13.34 0.58
C PRO A 492 -14.67 -13.83 0.72
N GLU A 493 -15.24 -13.74 1.93
CA GLU A 493 -16.65 -14.07 2.13
C GLU A 493 -17.47 -13.45 1.00
N GLU A 494 -18.35 -14.26 0.40
CA GLU A 494 -19.18 -13.79 -0.69
C GLU A 494 -19.96 -12.59 -0.20
N ARG A 495 -19.74 -11.44 -0.86
CA ARG A 495 -20.23 -10.17 -0.36
C ARG A 495 -21.75 -10.26 -0.19
N PRO A 496 -22.30 -9.76 0.93
CA PRO A 496 -23.74 -9.85 1.17
C PRO A 496 -24.50 -9.20 0.02
N THR A 497 -25.33 -10.00 -0.66
CA THR A 497 -26.29 -9.51 -1.66
C THR A 497 -27.68 -9.34 -1.03
N LEU A 498 -28.45 -8.39 -1.55
CA LEU A 498 -29.83 -8.15 -1.15
C LEU A 498 -30.80 -8.68 -2.21
N THR A 499 -31.95 -9.20 -1.76
CA THR A 499 -33.12 -9.35 -2.63
C THR A 499 -33.71 -7.98 -2.97
N VAL A 500 -34.50 -7.90 -4.04
CA VAL A 500 -35.20 -6.66 -4.41
C VAL A 500 -36.03 -6.12 -3.24
N THR A 501 -36.75 -6.98 -2.52
CA THR A 501 -37.52 -6.59 -1.32
C THR A 501 -36.62 -5.99 -0.24
N GLN A 502 -35.50 -6.64 0.09
CA GLN A 502 -34.55 -6.12 1.08
C GLN A 502 -33.89 -4.79 0.67
N VAL A 503 -33.76 -4.51 -0.63
CA VAL A 503 -33.30 -3.19 -1.11
C VAL A 503 -34.33 -2.11 -0.77
N TYR A 504 -35.63 -2.39 -0.92
CA TYR A 504 -36.70 -1.48 -0.52
C TYR A 504 -36.82 -1.35 1.00
N ASP A 505 -36.67 -2.44 1.75
CA ASP A 505 -36.67 -2.42 3.22
C ASP A 505 -35.50 -1.56 3.74
N LEU A 506 -34.30 -1.75 3.17
CA LEU A 506 -33.13 -0.92 3.50
C LEU A 506 -33.37 0.55 3.18
N ALA A 507 -33.94 0.84 2.01
CA ALA A 507 -34.26 2.21 1.62
C ALA A 507 -35.28 2.85 2.58
N GLY A 508 -36.29 2.09 3.03
CA GLY A 508 -37.30 2.54 3.99
C GLY A 508 -36.78 2.80 5.41
N GLU A 509 -35.66 2.20 5.79
CA GLU A 509 -34.96 2.49 7.04
C GLU A 509 -34.06 3.73 6.96
N MET A 510 -33.82 4.27 5.77
CA MET A 510 -33.07 5.52 5.60
C MET A 510 -33.97 6.74 5.88
N PRO A 511 -33.39 7.89 6.27
CA PRO A 511 -34.11 9.15 6.19
C PRO A 511 -34.67 9.37 4.78
N ASP A 512 -35.89 9.92 4.64
CA ASP A 512 -36.61 10.06 3.36
C ASP A 512 -35.76 10.64 2.22
N ARG A 513 -34.86 11.57 2.55
CA ARG A 513 -33.89 12.21 1.62
C ARG A 513 -32.93 11.22 0.95
N TYR A 514 -32.71 10.04 1.51
CA TYR A 514 -31.75 9.05 1.02
C TYR A 514 -32.42 7.77 0.52
N PHE A 515 -33.75 7.69 0.54
CA PHE A 515 -34.51 6.56 0.01
C PHE A 515 -34.17 6.30 -1.47
N ALA A 516 -34.32 7.32 -2.31
CA ALA A 516 -34.04 7.22 -3.74
C ALA A 516 -32.55 6.97 -4.05
N LEU A 517 -31.65 7.35 -3.14
CA LEU A 517 -30.21 7.13 -3.27
C LEU A 517 -29.89 5.64 -3.24
N VAL A 518 -30.47 4.89 -2.30
CA VAL A 518 -30.26 3.43 -2.16
C VAL A 518 -30.78 2.70 -3.38
N LEU A 519 -31.99 3.04 -3.85
CA LEU A 519 -32.58 2.42 -5.04
C LEU A 519 -31.73 2.70 -6.28
N LEU A 520 -31.33 3.95 -6.50
CA LEU A 520 -30.56 4.33 -7.67
C LEU A 520 -29.15 3.72 -7.67
N ALA A 521 -28.46 3.73 -6.52
CA ALA A 521 -27.14 3.14 -6.39
C ALA A 521 -27.15 1.64 -6.70
N THR A 522 -28.20 0.94 -6.27
CA THR A 522 -28.40 -0.49 -6.51
C THR A 522 -28.75 -0.76 -7.97
N PHE A 523 -29.88 -0.23 -8.45
CA PHE A 523 -30.42 -0.63 -9.75
C PHE A 523 -29.66 -0.05 -10.93
N ALA A 524 -28.96 1.08 -10.78
CA ALA A 524 -28.05 1.60 -11.80
C ALA A 524 -26.58 1.17 -11.59
N SER A 525 -26.31 0.30 -10.61
CA SER A 525 -24.96 -0.20 -10.30
C SER A 525 -23.93 0.93 -10.10
N LEU A 526 -24.25 1.97 -9.34
CA LEU A 526 -23.38 3.15 -9.21
C LEU A 526 -22.43 3.02 -8.02
N ARG A 527 -21.20 3.52 -8.17
CA ARG A 527 -20.31 3.69 -7.00
C ARG A 527 -20.80 4.84 -6.13
N TYR A 528 -20.42 4.84 -4.85
CA TYR A 528 -20.80 5.91 -3.91
C TYR A 528 -20.42 7.31 -4.45
N GLY A 529 -19.19 7.47 -4.93
CA GLY A 529 -18.73 8.72 -5.53
C GLY A 529 -19.50 9.10 -6.80
N GLU A 530 -19.96 8.12 -7.58
CA GLU A 530 -20.75 8.34 -8.81
C GLU A 530 -22.17 8.79 -8.47
N VAL A 531 -22.89 8.07 -7.59
CA VAL A 531 -24.28 8.41 -7.23
C VAL A 531 -24.39 9.76 -6.50
N THR A 532 -23.43 10.07 -5.62
CA THR A 532 -23.42 11.35 -4.89
C THR A 532 -22.98 12.54 -5.76
N ALA A 533 -22.34 12.27 -6.90
CA ALA A 533 -21.93 13.28 -7.88
C ALA A 533 -22.95 13.48 -9.01
N LEU A 534 -24.12 12.82 -8.96
CA LEU A 534 -25.17 13.04 -9.95
C LEU A 534 -25.78 14.42 -9.81
N GLN A 535 -25.94 15.09 -10.94
CA GLN A 535 -26.70 16.32 -11.08
C GLN A 535 -28.07 16.03 -11.69
N ARG A 536 -29.03 16.95 -11.54
CA ARG A 536 -30.40 16.78 -12.05
C ARG A 536 -30.42 16.43 -13.54
N GLN A 537 -29.55 17.05 -14.33
CA GLN A 537 -29.35 16.81 -15.77
C GLN A 537 -28.75 15.46 -16.15
N ASP A 538 -28.26 14.71 -15.17
CA ASP A 538 -27.76 13.35 -15.38
C ASP A 538 -28.90 12.32 -15.31
N LEU A 539 -30.11 12.73 -14.89
CA LEU A 539 -31.30 11.90 -14.83
C LEU A 539 -32.30 12.28 -15.91
N ASP A 540 -32.47 11.41 -16.90
CA ASP A 540 -33.60 11.49 -17.82
C ASP A 540 -34.66 10.47 -17.37
N LEU A 541 -35.66 10.96 -16.64
CA LEU A 541 -36.71 10.12 -16.06
C LEU A 541 -37.79 9.71 -17.08
N ASP A 542 -37.84 10.33 -18.25
CA ASP A 542 -38.74 9.96 -19.34
C ASP A 542 -38.10 8.85 -20.19
N ALA A 543 -36.82 9.01 -20.55
CA ALA A 543 -36.03 7.98 -21.21
C ALA A 543 -35.59 6.86 -20.25
N ARG A 544 -35.75 7.06 -18.93
CA ARG A 544 -35.32 6.16 -17.85
C ARG A 544 -33.82 5.87 -17.93
N THR A 545 -33.01 6.91 -17.99
CA THR A 545 -31.55 6.78 -18.06
C THR A 545 -30.84 7.66 -17.03
N VAL A 546 -29.66 7.19 -16.61
CA VAL A 546 -28.73 7.88 -15.72
C VAL A 546 -27.40 8.00 -16.44
N ARG A 547 -26.88 9.23 -16.59
CA ARG A 547 -25.59 9.48 -17.24
C ARG A 547 -24.50 9.69 -16.18
N VAL A 548 -23.56 8.76 -16.10
CA VAL A 548 -22.43 8.81 -15.16
C VAL A 548 -21.28 9.61 -15.79
N ARG A 549 -21.09 10.86 -15.35
CA ARG A 549 -20.06 11.77 -15.89
C ARG A 549 -18.98 12.18 -14.88
N HIS A 550 -19.32 12.15 -13.61
CA HIS A 550 -18.44 12.60 -12.53
C HIS A 550 -18.45 11.63 -11.36
N THR A 551 -17.42 11.73 -10.52
CA THR A 551 -17.35 11.05 -9.24
C THR A 551 -16.77 12.01 -8.20
N PHE A 552 -17.31 11.97 -6.98
CA PHE A 552 -16.65 12.57 -5.84
C PHE A 552 -15.56 11.65 -5.28
N VAL A 553 -14.38 12.21 -5.01
CA VAL A 553 -13.24 11.54 -4.37
C VAL A 553 -12.89 12.26 -3.07
N GLU A 554 -12.76 11.51 -1.98
CA GLU A 554 -12.31 12.07 -0.70
C GLU A 554 -10.77 12.11 -0.64
N ARG A 555 -10.20 13.26 -0.27
CA ARG A 555 -8.75 13.42 -0.08
C ARG A 555 -8.33 12.98 1.33
N SER A 556 -7.13 12.40 1.43
CA SER A 556 -6.51 11.97 2.70
C SER A 556 -6.25 13.09 3.72
N ARG A 557 -6.31 14.36 3.30
CA ARG A 557 -6.21 15.55 4.18
C ARG A 557 -7.57 16.23 4.45
N GLY A 558 -8.67 15.59 4.06
CA GLY A 558 -10.02 16.16 4.09
C GLY A 558 -10.34 16.96 2.82
N GLY A 559 -11.64 17.00 2.47
CA GLY A 559 -12.16 17.66 1.26
C GLY A 559 -12.74 16.66 0.25
N LEU A 560 -13.82 17.06 -0.41
CA LEU A 560 -14.43 16.34 -1.53
C LEU A 560 -13.97 16.97 -2.84
N LEU A 561 -13.79 16.13 -3.83
CA LEU A 561 -13.16 16.47 -5.08
C LEU A 561 -13.99 15.90 -6.22
N LEU A 562 -14.54 16.75 -7.07
CA LEU A 562 -15.25 16.28 -8.25
C LEU A 562 -14.24 15.99 -9.36
N GLY A 563 -14.20 14.77 -9.86
CA GLY A 563 -13.32 14.35 -10.95
C GLY A 563 -14.04 13.42 -11.92
N PRO A 564 -13.43 13.11 -13.08
CA PRO A 564 -13.96 12.10 -13.99
C PRO A 564 -13.92 10.71 -13.34
N PRO A 565 -14.78 9.77 -13.77
CA PRO A 565 -14.68 8.37 -13.36
C PRO A 565 -13.28 7.81 -13.60
N LYS A 566 -12.91 6.86 -12.74
CA LYS A 566 -11.58 6.26 -12.62
C LYS A 566 -11.05 5.57 -13.90
N SER A 567 -11.90 5.27 -14.88
CA SER A 567 -11.50 4.71 -16.18
C SER A 567 -12.43 5.23 -17.28
N ARG A 568 -11.99 5.11 -18.55
CA ARG A 568 -12.79 5.50 -19.72
C ARG A 568 -14.14 4.75 -19.78
N ALA A 569 -14.15 3.48 -19.39
CA ALA A 569 -15.37 2.67 -19.30
C ALA A 569 -16.35 3.15 -18.21
N GLY A 570 -15.87 3.97 -17.25
CA GLY A 570 -16.68 4.56 -16.21
C GLY A 570 -17.63 5.66 -16.70
N LEU A 571 -17.31 6.33 -17.83
CA LEU A 571 -18.20 7.26 -18.51
C LEU A 571 -19.25 6.47 -19.29
N ARG A 572 -20.50 6.47 -18.81
CA ARG A 572 -21.55 5.60 -19.34
C ARG A 572 -22.95 6.14 -19.08
N THR A 573 -23.90 5.70 -19.90
CA THR A 573 -25.33 5.90 -19.67
C THR A 573 -25.96 4.57 -19.30
N VAL A 574 -26.70 4.54 -18.18
CA VAL A 574 -27.30 3.34 -17.61
C VAL A 574 -28.82 3.49 -17.62
N SER A 575 -29.53 2.56 -18.26
CA SER A 575 -30.99 2.50 -18.16
C SER A 575 -31.45 2.01 -16.78
N ILE A 576 -32.46 2.65 -16.22
CA ILE A 576 -33.05 2.35 -14.92
C ILE A 576 -34.45 1.73 -15.02
N PRO A 577 -34.87 0.90 -14.05
CA PRO A 577 -36.22 0.32 -14.03
C PRO A 577 -37.31 1.39 -13.91
N ALA A 578 -38.46 1.18 -14.57
CA ALA A 578 -39.61 2.09 -14.45
C ALA A 578 -40.12 2.21 -13.01
N ALA A 579 -39.99 1.14 -12.23
CA ALA A 579 -40.48 1.06 -10.85
C ALA A 579 -39.84 2.07 -9.88
N ILE A 580 -38.64 2.59 -10.19
CA ILE A 580 -37.95 3.57 -9.32
C ILE A 580 -38.14 5.03 -9.79
N VAL A 581 -38.80 5.24 -10.94
CA VAL A 581 -38.93 6.57 -11.56
C VAL A 581 -39.83 7.49 -10.72
N SER A 582 -40.92 6.98 -10.17
CA SER A 582 -41.82 7.77 -9.31
C SER A 582 -41.09 8.29 -8.07
N GLU A 583 -40.26 7.46 -7.45
CA GLU A 583 -39.46 7.83 -6.27
C GLU A 583 -38.37 8.83 -6.61
N LEU A 584 -37.73 8.70 -7.77
CA LEU A 584 -36.78 9.70 -8.26
C LEU A 584 -37.46 11.05 -8.55
N ARG A 585 -38.67 11.05 -9.13
CA ARG A 585 -39.44 12.29 -9.34
C ARG A 585 -39.79 12.97 -8.02
N ARG A 586 -40.29 12.20 -7.05
CA ARG A 586 -40.59 12.72 -5.71
C ARG A 586 -39.34 13.30 -5.04
N HIS A 587 -38.25 12.54 -5.05
CA HIS A 587 -36.96 12.99 -4.50
C HIS A 587 -36.46 14.28 -5.14
N LEU A 588 -36.50 14.37 -6.47
CA LEU A 588 -36.10 15.57 -7.20
C LEU A 588 -36.98 16.79 -6.92
N ALA A 589 -38.26 16.60 -6.61
CA ALA A 589 -39.17 17.68 -6.26
C ALA A 589 -38.98 18.17 -4.81
N GLU A 590 -38.64 17.27 -3.89
CA GLU A 590 -38.58 17.57 -2.45
C GLU A 590 -37.18 17.97 -1.96
N TYR A 591 -36.12 17.41 -2.56
CA TYR A 591 -34.77 17.44 -1.97
C TYR A 591 -33.64 17.93 -2.87
N ALA A 592 -33.88 18.02 -4.18
CA ALA A 592 -32.92 18.54 -5.15
C ALA A 592 -33.31 19.96 -5.58
N GLY A 593 -32.32 20.76 -5.96
CA GLY A 593 -32.60 22.04 -6.62
C GLY A 593 -33.21 21.84 -8.01
N ASP A 594 -33.84 22.88 -8.53
CA ASP A 594 -34.47 22.86 -9.87
C ASP A 594 -33.45 23.03 -11.00
N GLU A 595 -32.27 23.57 -10.70
CA GLU A 595 -31.22 23.81 -11.69
C GLU A 595 -30.66 22.50 -12.28
N PRO A 596 -30.33 22.45 -13.58
CA PRO A 596 -29.75 21.25 -14.21
C PRO A 596 -28.49 20.73 -13.52
N THR A 597 -27.67 21.65 -12.98
CA THR A 597 -26.41 21.35 -12.27
C THR A 597 -26.62 21.09 -10.77
N ALA A 598 -27.84 21.19 -10.25
CA ALA A 598 -28.13 20.90 -8.86
C ALA A 598 -27.84 19.43 -8.55
N TRP A 599 -27.14 19.17 -7.45
CA TRP A 599 -26.86 17.81 -7.00
C TRP A 599 -28.17 17.10 -6.67
N VAL A 600 -28.34 15.89 -7.22
CA VAL A 600 -29.52 15.05 -6.95
C VAL A 600 -29.56 14.73 -5.46
N PHE A 601 -28.42 14.36 -4.87
CA PHE A 601 -28.34 13.99 -3.46
C PHE A 601 -27.43 14.95 -2.69
N THR A 602 -27.99 15.56 -1.65
CA THR A 602 -27.31 16.55 -0.82
C THR A 602 -27.42 16.19 0.66
N GLY A 603 -26.53 16.76 1.48
CA GLY A 603 -26.72 16.81 2.93
C GLY A 603 -27.83 17.79 3.31
N GLU A 604 -28.24 17.80 4.58
CA GLU A 604 -29.28 18.72 5.08
C GLU A 604 -29.00 20.20 4.82
N ARG A 605 -27.73 20.57 4.70
CA ARG A 605 -27.27 21.95 4.40
C ARG A 605 -27.04 22.20 2.90
N GLY A 606 -27.53 21.32 2.02
CA GLY A 606 -27.42 21.46 0.56
C GLY A 606 -26.06 21.13 -0.06
N GLY A 607 -25.04 20.83 0.77
CA GLY A 607 -23.71 20.45 0.28
C GLY A 607 -23.58 18.97 -0.11
N PRO A 608 -22.50 18.56 -0.80
CA PRO A 608 -22.26 17.17 -1.18
C PRO A 608 -22.18 16.20 0.01
N VAL A 609 -22.65 14.97 -0.19
CA VAL A 609 -22.70 13.93 0.85
C VAL A 609 -21.35 13.24 1.02
N LYS A 610 -20.62 13.56 2.09
CA LYS A 610 -19.34 12.89 2.44
C LYS A 610 -19.56 11.45 2.88
N ARG A 611 -18.77 10.53 2.33
CA ARG A 611 -18.78 9.10 2.69
C ARG A 611 -18.44 8.89 4.16
N SER A 612 -17.46 9.64 4.67
CA SER A 612 -17.02 9.59 6.07
C SER A 612 -18.12 9.90 7.09
N ASN A 613 -19.13 10.69 6.71
CA ASN A 613 -20.23 11.08 7.59
C ASN A 613 -21.56 10.39 7.26
N PHE A 614 -21.73 9.86 6.04
CA PHE A 614 -22.99 9.27 5.58
C PHE A 614 -23.47 8.14 6.48
N ASN A 615 -22.60 7.17 6.81
CA ASN A 615 -22.98 6.01 7.59
C ASN A 615 -23.52 6.38 8.98
N GLN A 616 -22.93 7.39 9.62
CA GLN A 616 -23.40 7.89 10.91
C GLN A 616 -24.68 8.72 10.76
N LEU A 617 -24.77 9.55 9.72
CA LEU A 617 -25.91 10.42 9.46
C LEU A 617 -27.21 9.62 9.25
N VAL A 618 -27.13 8.53 8.51
CA VAL A 618 -28.31 7.71 8.15
C VAL A 618 -28.55 6.53 9.08
N GLY A 619 -27.75 6.39 10.15
CA GLY A 619 -27.84 5.23 11.04
C GLY A 619 -27.61 3.91 10.32
N TRP A 620 -26.70 3.87 9.33
CA TRP A 620 -26.54 2.75 8.40
C TRP A 620 -26.38 1.41 9.11
N LYS A 621 -25.58 1.35 10.17
CA LYS A 621 -25.33 0.12 10.95
C LYS A 621 -26.61 -0.45 11.55
N ASP A 622 -27.49 0.41 12.04
CA ASP A 622 -28.76 0.01 12.67
C ASP A 622 -29.77 -0.42 11.61
N ALA A 623 -29.85 0.30 10.49
CA ALA A 623 -30.71 -0.03 9.36
C ALA A 623 -30.36 -1.41 8.75
N VAL A 624 -29.08 -1.68 8.51
CA VAL A 624 -28.66 -2.99 7.97
C VAL A 624 -28.86 -4.13 8.98
N ALA A 625 -28.77 -3.85 10.28
CA ALA A 625 -29.09 -4.82 11.31
C ALA A 625 -30.60 -5.17 11.34
N LYS A 626 -31.48 -4.18 11.20
CA LYS A 626 -32.94 -4.39 11.19
C LYS A 626 -33.43 -5.25 10.03
N ILE A 627 -32.80 -5.14 8.85
CA ILE A 627 -33.13 -5.99 7.70
C ILE A 627 -32.41 -7.35 7.72
N GLY A 628 -31.71 -7.66 8.82
CA GLY A 628 -31.00 -8.94 9.01
C GLY A 628 -29.73 -9.10 8.17
N LYS A 629 -29.05 -8.00 7.82
CA LYS A 629 -27.80 -8.00 7.03
C LYS A 629 -26.67 -7.22 7.73
N PRO A 630 -26.31 -7.56 8.98
CA PRO A 630 -25.17 -6.93 9.66
C PRO A 630 -23.90 -7.12 8.81
N GLY A 631 -23.11 -6.05 8.65
CA GLY A 631 -21.89 -6.09 7.82
C GLY A 631 -22.06 -5.62 6.38
N LEU A 632 -23.29 -5.43 5.88
CA LEU A 632 -23.53 -4.83 4.55
C LEU A 632 -22.95 -3.41 4.49
N HIS A 633 -22.03 -3.17 3.58
CA HIS A 633 -21.51 -1.85 3.27
C HIS A 633 -22.26 -1.22 2.09
N PHE A 634 -22.22 0.11 2.00
CA PHE A 634 -22.86 0.82 0.88
C PHE A 634 -22.40 0.31 -0.50
N HIS A 635 -21.13 -0.05 -0.64
CA HIS A 635 -20.61 -0.55 -1.92
C HIS A 635 -21.23 -1.89 -2.34
N ASP A 636 -21.77 -2.66 -1.38
CA ASP A 636 -22.41 -3.93 -1.65
C ASP A 636 -23.79 -3.76 -2.33
N LEU A 637 -24.35 -2.55 -2.33
CA LEU A 637 -25.50 -2.19 -3.18
C LEU A 637 -25.17 -2.34 -4.67
N ARG A 638 -23.98 -1.87 -5.08
CA ARG A 638 -23.51 -2.04 -6.45
C ARG A 638 -23.26 -3.51 -6.76
N HIS A 639 -22.71 -4.25 -5.80
CA HIS A 639 -22.50 -5.70 -5.95
C HIS A 639 -23.84 -6.44 -6.15
N THR A 640 -24.84 -6.10 -5.34
CA THR A 640 -26.22 -6.57 -5.48
C THR A 640 -26.79 -6.24 -6.87
N GLY A 641 -26.69 -4.97 -7.30
CA GLY A 641 -27.17 -4.53 -8.61
C GLY A 641 -26.52 -5.27 -9.78
N ASN A 642 -25.22 -5.52 -9.70
CA ASN A 642 -24.49 -6.28 -10.71
C ASN A 642 -24.92 -7.75 -10.78
N THR A 643 -25.18 -8.35 -9.62
CA THR A 643 -25.67 -9.73 -9.52
C THR A 643 -27.07 -9.86 -10.14
N LEU A 644 -27.98 -8.95 -9.79
CA LEU A 644 -29.32 -8.88 -10.39
C LEU A 644 -29.29 -8.60 -11.91
N ALA A 645 -28.33 -7.80 -12.37
CA ALA A 645 -28.16 -7.54 -13.79
C ALA A 645 -27.62 -8.78 -14.53
N ALA A 646 -26.68 -9.52 -13.93
CA ALA A 646 -26.12 -10.71 -14.54
C ALA A 646 -27.16 -11.84 -14.68
N SER A 647 -28.12 -11.95 -13.76
CA SER A 647 -29.22 -12.91 -13.84
C SER A 647 -30.26 -12.58 -14.93
N SER A 648 -30.16 -11.44 -15.61
CA SER A 648 -31.11 -11.05 -16.68
C SER A 648 -30.87 -11.75 -18.02
N GLY A 649 -29.78 -12.53 -18.17
CA GLY A 649 -29.39 -13.18 -19.42
C GLY A 649 -28.67 -12.27 -20.42
N ALA A 650 -28.29 -11.05 -20.02
CA ALA A 650 -27.53 -10.11 -20.85
C ALA A 650 -26.11 -10.62 -21.17
N SER A 651 -25.58 -10.22 -22.33
CA SER A 651 -24.22 -10.62 -22.73
C SER A 651 -23.16 -10.02 -21.79
N THR A 652 -22.00 -10.68 -21.66
CA THR A 652 -20.88 -10.18 -20.84
C THR A 652 -20.47 -8.77 -21.26
N ARG A 653 -20.53 -8.46 -22.56
CA ARG A 653 -20.20 -7.12 -23.10
C ARG A 653 -21.21 -6.06 -22.67
N ASP A 654 -22.50 -6.39 -22.67
CA ASP A 654 -23.56 -5.47 -22.21
C ASP A 654 -23.47 -5.23 -20.70
N LEU A 655 -23.15 -6.27 -19.93
CA LEU A 655 -22.85 -6.17 -18.50
C LEU A 655 -21.63 -5.29 -18.24
N MET A 656 -20.54 -5.46 -18.97
CA MET A 656 -19.35 -4.61 -18.85
C MET A 656 -19.68 -3.14 -19.13
N ALA A 657 -20.45 -2.86 -20.18
CA ALA A 657 -20.89 -1.51 -20.52
C ALA A 657 -21.78 -0.89 -19.45
N ARG A 658 -22.74 -1.66 -18.89
CA ARG A 658 -23.61 -1.21 -17.78
C ARG A 658 -22.82 -0.95 -16.50
N MET A 659 -21.90 -1.85 -16.15
CA MET A 659 -21.13 -1.78 -14.91
C MET A 659 -20.00 -0.74 -15.00
N GLY A 660 -19.50 -0.45 -16.20
CA GLY A 660 -18.32 0.38 -16.41
C GLY A 660 -17.03 -0.35 -16.05
N HIS A 661 -16.94 -1.63 -16.41
CA HIS A 661 -15.73 -2.46 -16.24
C HIS A 661 -14.88 -2.42 -17.53
N ASP A 662 -13.57 -2.23 -17.36
CA ASP A 662 -12.58 -2.23 -18.44
C ASP A 662 -12.01 -3.64 -18.72
N SER A 663 -12.20 -4.59 -17.79
CA SER A 663 -11.75 -5.98 -17.92
C SER A 663 -12.91 -6.97 -17.91
N MET A 664 -12.81 -8.00 -18.77
CA MET A 664 -13.79 -9.10 -18.82
C MET A 664 -13.79 -9.91 -17.52
N ASN A 665 -12.63 -10.12 -16.90
CA ASN A 665 -12.51 -10.84 -15.63
C ASN A 665 -13.38 -10.21 -14.54
N ALA A 666 -13.48 -8.88 -14.48
CA ALA A 666 -14.33 -8.20 -13.50
C ALA A 666 -15.84 -8.40 -13.74
N ALA A 667 -16.27 -8.67 -14.97
CA ALA A 667 -17.67 -8.98 -15.28
C ALA A 667 -18.01 -10.46 -15.06
N LEU A 668 -17.05 -11.36 -15.31
CA LEU A 668 -17.20 -12.81 -15.08
C LEU A 668 -17.42 -13.16 -13.61
N ILE A 669 -17.00 -12.30 -12.67
CA ILE A 669 -17.28 -12.44 -11.23
C ILE A 669 -18.79 -12.62 -10.97
N TYR A 670 -19.67 -12.06 -11.79
CA TYR A 670 -21.12 -12.08 -11.59
C TYR A 670 -21.85 -13.12 -12.45
N GLN A 671 -21.15 -13.77 -13.39
CA GLN A 671 -21.73 -14.74 -14.31
C GLN A 671 -21.48 -16.15 -13.79
N HIS A 672 -22.29 -16.58 -12.83
CA HIS A 672 -22.27 -17.96 -12.34
C HIS A 672 -23.19 -18.84 -13.18
N ALA A 673 -22.69 -19.99 -13.63
CA ALA A 673 -23.53 -21.00 -14.26
C ALA A 673 -24.43 -21.63 -13.19
N THR A 674 -25.74 -21.45 -13.30
CA THR A 674 -26.73 -22.10 -12.44
C THR A 674 -27.54 -23.12 -13.23
N SER A 675 -28.00 -24.18 -12.58
CA SER A 675 -28.90 -25.17 -13.17
C SER A 675 -30.25 -24.58 -13.61
N GLU A 676 -30.64 -23.45 -13.01
CA GLU A 676 -31.83 -22.69 -13.42
C GLU A 676 -31.60 -21.91 -14.72
N ALA A 677 -30.41 -21.31 -14.91
CA ALA A 677 -30.03 -20.67 -16.16
C ALA A 677 -29.91 -21.68 -17.31
N ASP A 678 -29.37 -22.87 -17.05
CA ASP A 678 -29.31 -23.95 -18.04
C ASP A 678 -30.72 -24.42 -18.45
N ARG A 679 -31.65 -24.53 -17.49
CA ARG A 679 -33.05 -24.87 -17.79
C ARG A 679 -33.76 -23.78 -18.58
N ALA A 680 -33.53 -22.51 -18.27
CA ALA A 680 -34.05 -21.38 -19.05
C ALA A 680 -33.48 -21.35 -20.48
N ILE A 681 -32.21 -21.72 -20.67
CA ILE A 681 -31.59 -21.90 -21.99
C ILE A 681 -32.28 -23.07 -22.73
N ALA A 682 -32.49 -24.21 -22.07
CA ALA A 682 -33.18 -25.35 -22.65
C ALA A 682 -34.63 -25.02 -23.04
N ASP A 683 -35.36 -24.28 -22.21
CA ASP A 683 -36.73 -23.83 -22.49
C ASP A 683 -36.77 -22.84 -23.67
N ALA A 684 -35.82 -21.91 -23.74
CA ALA A 684 -35.69 -20.98 -24.86
C ALA A 684 -35.27 -21.66 -26.17
N LEU A 685 -34.47 -22.73 -26.10
CA LEU A 685 -34.14 -23.59 -27.24
C LEU A 685 -35.36 -24.40 -27.67
N ASN A 686 -36.12 -24.95 -26.72
CA ASN A 686 -37.34 -25.71 -26.97
C ASN A 686 -38.40 -24.85 -27.67
N ALA A 687 -38.53 -23.58 -27.30
CA ALA A 687 -39.40 -22.62 -27.98
C ALA A 687 -38.97 -22.27 -29.43
N LYS A 688 -37.73 -22.61 -29.82
CA LYS A 688 -37.20 -22.45 -31.18
C LYS A 688 -37.20 -23.74 -31.98
N LEU A 689 -37.44 -24.88 -31.34
CA LEU A 689 -37.63 -26.15 -32.04
C LEU A 689 -39.03 -26.16 -32.66
N PRO A 690 -39.19 -26.67 -33.89
CA PRO A 690 -40.50 -26.83 -34.49
C PRO A 690 -41.35 -27.76 -33.61
N SER A 691 -42.59 -27.34 -33.31
CA SER A 691 -43.57 -28.17 -32.61
C SER A 691 -43.86 -29.40 -33.46
N GLY A 692 -43.35 -30.56 -33.03
CA GLY A 692 -43.58 -31.84 -33.67
C GLY A 692 -44.97 -32.35 -33.36
N ASP A 693 -45.95 -31.88 -34.11
CA ASP A 693 -47.18 -32.63 -34.37
C ASP A 693 -47.07 -33.18 -35.78
N ASP A 694 -46.59 -34.42 -35.88
CA ASP A 694 -46.95 -35.39 -36.93
C ASP A 694 -46.33 -36.75 -36.55
N GLU A 695 -47.11 -37.57 -35.84
CA GLU A 695 -47.04 -39.04 -35.94
C GLU A 695 -48.19 -39.48 -36.87
N PRO A 696 -48.17 -40.67 -37.52
CA PRO A 696 -47.44 -41.89 -37.11
C PRO A 696 -46.82 -42.72 -38.27
N ASP A 697 -45.99 -43.71 -37.92
CA ASP A 697 -46.36 -45.14 -37.95
C ASP A 697 -45.19 -46.10 -38.27
N ASP A 698 -45.15 -47.14 -37.45
CA ASP A 698 -44.55 -48.47 -37.59
C ASP A 698 -43.02 -48.67 -37.74
N GLY A 699 -42.47 -49.45 -36.79
CA GLY A 699 -41.54 -50.51 -37.17
C GLY A 699 -40.38 -50.83 -36.23
N ALA A 700 -40.65 -51.69 -35.25
CA ALA A 700 -39.77 -52.75 -34.71
C ALA A 700 -38.48 -52.39 -33.93
N ALA A 701 -38.39 -53.07 -32.78
CA ALA A 701 -37.25 -53.11 -31.87
C ALA A 701 -35.92 -53.57 -32.51
N GLY A 702 -34.82 -52.93 -32.10
CA GLY A 702 -33.45 -53.32 -32.41
C GLY A 702 -32.55 -53.25 -31.15
N VAL A 703 -31.92 -54.38 -30.87
CA VAL A 703 -31.17 -54.77 -29.66
C VAL A 703 -29.88 -53.97 -29.41
N LEU A 704 -29.54 -53.75 -28.14
CA LEU A 704 -28.22 -53.23 -27.71
C LEU A 704 -27.12 -54.28 -27.90
N ALA A 705 -26.07 -53.94 -28.65
CA ALA A 705 -24.83 -54.72 -28.74
C ALA A 705 -23.79 -54.22 -27.71
N PRO A 706 -23.06 -55.11 -27.01
CA PRO A 706 -22.00 -54.69 -26.10
C PRO A 706 -20.72 -54.38 -26.89
N THR A 707 -20.07 -53.27 -26.55
CA THR A 707 -18.71 -52.97 -27.02
C THR A 707 -17.70 -53.48 -26.01
N ALA A 708 -16.74 -54.27 -26.52
CA ALA A 708 -15.55 -54.77 -25.83
C ALA A 708 -14.56 -53.65 -25.48
#